data_AF-A0A7Y2L020-F1
#
_entry.id   AF-A0A7Y2L020-F1
#
_cell.length_a   1.000
_cell.length_b   1.000
_cell.length_c   1.000
_cell.angle_alpha   90.00
_cell.angle_beta   90.00
_cell.angle_gamma   90.00
#
_symmetry.space_group_name_H-M   'P 1'
#
loop_
_entity.id
_entity.type
_entity.pdbx_description
1 polymer ?
#
loop_
_entity_poly.entity_id
_entity_poly.type
_entity_poly.pdbx_seq_one_letter_code
_entity_poly.pdbx_strand_id
1 'polypeptide(L)'
;AMPLSANGKLDRKQLPQPQGQVIEDYVAPASEIQQTLATIWAEVLGQEQVGISDNFFELGGDSILSLQVISRMRRAGWQLNPRDLFEHQTIAALARVAVPLEQASADSGPVQGAAPVTPIQAHFFAQAVPVAGHWNQALLLRPLHSLEPAALDEALTALFAHHDALRLQFRQLDGQWSASHGTDAPGLLECLTLSRPEAISAVCEAAQRGFQLGQGPLFKAVLMQLGDGQQRLLLVAHHLVVDGVSWRILLEDLAQLYTQALAGSALHLAARTSSFKAWGEHLASWQRQGLGDSELAYWQAYAETTATPLRVPRPQGSRALGATARVQVQLDPARTRALLGAAHAAYRTRIDELLLAALAHTLCQWSGQPALDILLESHGRTPGPDAPTQLDLSRSVGWFTALYPLRLAPGSRAPGEAIKAIKEQVRQVPGQGLGYGVLRYLGEDDLARRLASRTAPQITFNYLGQFDPGRLADGLFDLAGEHLGASLDPSADADSEWVITGQVRDGCLQLSWRYGCERFDSELVQGLAEDYLASLGTLIDHCLSPGAAGVTPSDFPLASISQAQLDALPVAAADLEDLYPLSPLQQGMLFHALQGAAGSAYVNQVCVPLSDVDGLRFAAAWERVSHEHGILRAGFAWEGDLPQPLQWIHRQLPSPVRHLDWRERGAEQARLELAELADAERDQGFDLRRPPLQRVLLVRLGESAYQLIWTRHHILLDGWATARLIEEVLLHYRGQTPAAGASRYRDYLAWLGRQDGALSQQFWSQQLCELEQPTLLADALPAVPARSGHGDLRLQ
;
A
#
# COMPACT_ATOMS: atom_id res chain seq x y z
N ALA A 1 -39.94 -15.20 14.98
CA ALA A 1 -39.73 -16.31 15.94
C ALA A 1 -38.57 -17.15 15.45
N MET A 2 -37.63 -17.54 16.32
CA MET A 2 -36.45 -18.33 15.95
C MET A 2 -36.82 -19.80 15.74
N PRO A 3 -36.33 -20.49 14.68
CA PRO A 3 -36.67 -21.89 14.43
C PRO A 3 -36.05 -22.78 15.51
N LEU A 4 -36.87 -23.66 16.08
CA LEU A 4 -36.48 -24.62 17.11
C LEU A 4 -36.59 -26.04 16.56
N SER A 5 -35.63 -26.89 16.91
CA SER A 5 -35.67 -28.32 16.65
C SER A 5 -36.73 -28.99 17.51
N ALA A 6 -37.06 -30.26 17.20
CA ALA A 6 -38.00 -31.08 17.96
C ALA A 6 -37.66 -31.21 19.47
N ASN A 7 -36.41 -30.89 19.86
CA ASN A 7 -35.93 -30.92 21.24
C ASN A 7 -35.89 -29.52 21.90
N GLY A 8 -36.55 -28.50 21.34
CA GLY A 8 -36.64 -27.16 21.92
C GLY A 8 -35.34 -26.34 21.87
N LYS A 9 -34.32 -26.82 21.15
CA LYS A 9 -33.07 -26.09 20.90
C LYS A 9 -33.10 -25.42 19.53
N LEU A 10 -32.43 -24.28 19.38
CA LEU A 10 -32.30 -23.54 18.12
C LEU A 10 -31.89 -24.47 16.97
N ASP A 11 -32.72 -24.55 15.93
CA ASP A 11 -32.43 -25.36 14.75
C ASP A 11 -31.50 -24.58 13.81
N ARG A 12 -30.20 -24.79 13.99
CA ARG A 12 -29.14 -24.16 13.20
C ARG A 12 -29.23 -24.43 11.71
N LYS A 13 -29.88 -25.52 11.27
CA LYS A 13 -30.03 -25.85 9.83
C LYS A 13 -31.17 -25.08 9.17
N GLN A 14 -32.11 -24.57 9.97
CA GLN A 14 -33.25 -23.77 9.50
C GLN A 14 -33.06 -22.28 9.73
N LEU A 15 -31.94 -21.86 10.33
CA LEU A 15 -31.57 -20.45 10.32
C LEU A 15 -31.38 -20.01 8.86
N PRO A 16 -31.86 -18.81 8.47
CA PRO A 16 -31.50 -18.23 7.20
C PRO A 16 -29.98 -18.30 7.07
N GLN A 17 -29.48 -18.91 5.99
CA GLN A 17 -28.06 -18.83 5.71
C GLN A 17 -27.71 -17.34 5.64
N PRO A 18 -26.67 -16.87 6.36
CA PRO A 18 -26.20 -15.51 6.16
C PRO A 18 -25.83 -15.42 4.68
N GLN A 19 -26.66 -14.70 3.92
CA GLN A 19 -26.22 -14.18 2.64
C GLN A 19 -25.02 -13.33 3.01
N GLY A 20 -23.85 -13.70 2.47
CA GLY A 20 -22.64 -12.90 2.65
C GLY A 20 -22.97 -11.43 2.42
N GLN A 21 -22.27 -10.55 3.13
CA GLN A 21 -22.26 -9.13 2.80
C GLN A 21 -22.30 -8.98 1.27
N VAL A 22 -23.18 -8.11 0.78
CA VAL A 22 -23.23 -7.71 -0.62
C VAL A 22 -21.79 -7.46 -1.05
N ILE A 23 -21.21 -8.43 -1.77
CA ILE A 23 -19.89 -8.29 -2.37
C ILE A 23 -20.11 -7.16 -3.37
N GLU A 24 -19.39 -6.05 -3.20
CA GLU A 24 -19.26 -5.03 -4.24
C GLU A 24 -19.15 -5.73 -5.59
N ASP A 25 -19.97 -5.34 -6.58
CA ASP A 25 -20.18 -6.06 -7.85
C ASP A 25 -18.91 -6.78 -8.34
N TYR A 26 -18.80 -8.08 -8.07
CA TYR A 26 -17.62 -8.85 -8.46
C TYR A 26 -17.42 -8.73 -9.97
N VAL A 27 -16.32 -8.07 -10.36
CA VAL A 27 -15.93 -7.95 -11.76
C VAL A 27 -14.80 -8.94 -12.04
N ALA A 28 -15.10 -9.93 -12.88
CA ALA A 28 -14.15 -10.99 -13.24
C ALA A 28 -12.97 -10.44 -14.08
N PRO A 29 -11.76 -11.01 -13.92
CA PRO A 29 -10.60 -10.64 -14.73
C PRO A 29 -10.79 -11.01 -16.21
N ALA A 30 -10.51 -10.06 -17.11
CA ALA A 30 -10.74 -10.20 -18.54
C ALA A 30 -9.46 -10.52 -19.33
N SER A 31 -8.31 -9.92 -18.97
CA SER A 31 -7.02 -10.15 -19.64
C SER A 31 -6.16 -11.20 -18.94
N GLU A 32 -5.18 -11.77 -19.65
CA GLU A 32 -4.22 -12.75 -19.11
C GLU A 32 -3.49 -12.23 -17.86
N ILE A 33 -3.02 -10.97 -17.91
CA ILE A 33 -2.39 -10.31 -16.75
C ILE A 33 -3.36 -10.18 -15.57
N GLN A 34 -4.63 -9.82 -15.81
CA GLN A 34 -5.63 -9.70 -14.75
C GLN A 34 -5.94 -11.07 -14.13
N GLN A 35 -6.03 -12.13 -14.94
CA GLN A 35 -6.27 -13.50 -14.46
C GLN A 35 -5.09 -14.00 -13.63
N THR A 36 -3.87 -13.71 -14.07
CA THR A 36 -2.63 -14.04 -13.35
C THR A 36 -2.56 -13.32 -12.00
N LEU A 37 -2.81 -12.01 -11.99
CA LEU A 37 -2.91 -11.22 -10.75
C LEU A 37 -3.99 -11.74 -9.81
N ALA A 38 -5.20 -12.00 -10.32
CA ALA A 38 -6.31 -12.50 -9.52
C ALA A 38 -6.00 -13.85 -8.87
N THR A 39 -5.37 -14.77 -9.61
CA THR A 39 -4.94 -16.07 -9.10
C THR A 39 -3.89 -15.91 -8.00
N ILE A 40 -2.86 -15.11 -8.26
CA ILE A 40 -1.79 -14.86 -7.29
C ILE A 40 -2.32 -14.17 -6.03
N TRP A 41 -3.23 -13.20 -6.17
CA TRP A 41 -3.85 -12.52 -5.02
C TRP A 41 -4.72 -13.47 -4.21
N ALA A 42 -5.55 -14.28 -4.88
CA ALA A 42 -6.37 -15.29 -4.21
C ALA A 42 -5.50 -16.26 -3.38
N GLU A 43 -4.39 -16.75 -3.95
CA GLU A 43 -3.46 -17.64 -3.25
C GLU A 43 -2.73 -16.95 -2.09
N VAL A 44 -2.25 -15.72 -2.28
CA VAL A 44 -1.45 -14.98 -1.28
C VAL A 44 -2.33 -14.49 -0.13
N LEU A 45 -3.56 -14.07 -0.42
CA LEU A 45 -4.52 -13.56 0.56
C LEU A 45 -5.39 -14.68 1.18
N GLY A 46 -5.29 -15.91 0.66
CA GLY A 46 -6.12 -17.04 1.11
C GLY A 46 -7.61 -16.86 0.81
N GLN A 47 -7.94 -16.16 -0.28
CA GLN A 47 -9.31 -15.90 -0.73
C GLN A 47 -9.71 -16.88 -1.83
N GLU A 48 -10.99 -17.26 -1.90
CA GLU A 48 -11.49 -18.11 -2.99
C GLU A 48 -11.51 -17.38 -4.34
N GLN A 49 -11.88 -16.09 -4.32
CA GLN A 49 -12.00 -15.24 -5.50
C GLN A 49 -11.64 -13.80 -5.15
N VAL A 50 -11.03 -13.09 -6.11
CA VAL A 50 -10.69 -11.67 -6.02
C VAL A 50 -11.19 -10.97 -7.27
N GLY A 51 -11.99 -9.92 -7.10
CA GLY A 51 -12.50 -9.06 -8.17
C GLY A 51 -11.47 -8.03 -8.63
N ILE A 52 -11.58 -7.53 -9.87
CA ILE A 52 -10.56 -6.60 -10.41
C ILE A 52 -10.55 -5.21 -9.74
N SER A 53 -11.63 -4.87 -9.05
CA SER A 53 -11.84 -3.62 -8.32
C SER A 53 -11.50 -3.72 -6.83
N ASP A 54 -11.29 -4.93 -6.31
CA ASP A 54 -11.02 -5.14 -4.90
C ASP A 54 -9.70 -4.49 -4.50
N ASN A 55 -9.69 -3.86 -3.32
CA ASN A 55 -8.50 -3.23 -2.78
C ASN A 55 -7.63 -4.27 -2.05
N PHE A 56 -6.35 -4.36 -2.42
CA PHE A 56 -5.38 -5.30 -1.83
C PHE A 56 -5.35 -5.26 -0.30
N PHE A 57 -5.28 -4.06 0.28
CA PHE A 57 -5.11 -3.86 1.71
C PHE A 57 -6.41 -4.06 2.49
N GLU A 58 -7.56 -3.76 1.87
CA GLU A 58 -8.87 -4.05 2.47
C GLU A 58 -9.15 -5.57 2.51
N LEU A 59 -8.57 -6.34 1.58
CA LEU A 59 -8.61 -7.81 1.57
C LEU A 59 -7.58 -8.48 2.50
N GLY A 60 -6.78 -7.70 3.23
CA GLY A 60 -5.78 -8.21 4.17
C GLY A 60 -4.35 -8.28 3.65
N GLY A 61 -4.10 -7.65 2.50
CA GLY A 61 -2.77 -7.39 2.01
C GLY A 61 -1.95 -6.57 3.02
N ASP A 62 -0.69 -6.93 3.18
CA ASP A 62 0.30 -6.13 3.90
C ASP A 62 1.56 -5.94 3.05
N SER A 63 2.51 -5.15 3.55
CA SER A 63 3.76 -4.84 2.82
C SER A 63 4.59 -6.09 2.47
N ILE A 64 4.47 -7.18 3.22
CA ILE A 64 5.20 -8.42 2.98
C ILE A 64 4.48 -9.30 1.96
N LEU A 65 3.15 -9.39 2.05
CA LEU A 65 2.35 -10.03 1.01
C LEU A 65 2.51 -9.31 -0.33
N SER A 66 2.68 -7.98 -0.35
CA SER A 66 3.01 -7.23 -1.57
C SER A 66 4.28 -7.74 -2.25
N LEU A 67 5.34 -8.01 -1.48
CA LEU A 67 6.59 -8.55 -2.02
C LEU A 67 6.41 -9.99 -2.53
N GLN A 68 5.56 -10.80 -1.89
CA GLN A 68 5.22 -12.13 -2.38
C GLN A 68 4.46 -12.09 -3.71
N VAL A 69 3.47 -11.20 -3.83
CA VAL A 69 2.75 -10.96 -5.09
C VAL A 69 3.75 -10.63 -6.20
N ILE A 70 4.67 -9.70 -5.96
CA ILE A 70 5.66 -9.27 -6.96
C ILE A 70 6.60 -10.40 -7.36
N SER A 71 7.09 -11.18 -6.38
CA SER A 71 7.93 -12.35 -6.64
C SER A 71 7.19 -13.40 -7.49
N ARG A 72 5.92 -13.68 -7.20
CA ARG A 72 5.09 -14.63 -7.98
C ARG A 72 4.76 -14.10 -9.37
N MET A 73 4.45 -12.81 -9.51
CA MET A 73 4.22 -12.17 -10.81
C MET A 73 5.46 -12.26 -11.71
N ARG A 74 6.66 -12.09 -11.14
CA ARG A 74 7.93 -12.27 -11.87
C ARG A 74 8.09 -13.69 -12.40
N ARG A 75 7.76 -14.70 -11.60
CA ARG A 75 7.77 -16.12 -12.03
C ARG A 75 6.77 -16.38 -13.17
N ALA A 76 5.66 -15.64 -13.18
CA ALA A 76 4.67 -15.67 -14.24
C ALA A 76 5.05 -14.82 -15.47
N GLY A 77 6.26 -14.26 -15.53
CA GLY A 77 6.78 -13.51 -16.68
C GLY A 77 6.45 -12.02 -16.68
N TRP A 78 6.00 -11.46 -15.55
CA TRP A 78 5.61 -10.04 -15.43
C TRP A 78 6.41 -9.32 -14.36
N GLN A 79 6.89 -8.11 -14.66
CA GLN A 79 7.55 -7.24 -13.71
C GLN A 79 6.56 -6.24 -13.12
N LEU A 80 6.62 -6.10 -11.79
CA LEU A 80 5.98 -5.05 -10.99
C LEU A 80 7.01 -4.51 -10.01
N ASN A 81 6.99 -3.20 -9.76
CA ASN A 81 7.80 -2.58 -8.72
C ASN A 81 7.08 -2.64 -7.37
N PRO A 82 7.80 -2.77 -6.23
CA PRO A 82 7.22 -2.69 -4.88
C PRO A 82 6.28 -1.51 -4.66
N ARG A 83 6.61 -0.37 -5.25
CA ARG A 83 5.81 0.86 -5.20
C ARG A 83 4.44 0.71 -5.88
N ASP A 84 4.34 -0.08 -6.94
CA ASP A 84 3.14 -0.19 -7.76
C ASP A 84 1.96 -0.72 -6.95
N LEU A 85 2.15 -1.67 -6.02
CA LEU A 85 1.06 -2.17 -5.17
C LEU A 85 0.50 -1.12 -4.21
N PHE A 86 1.31 -0.15 -3.79
CA PHE A 86 0.85 0.92 -2.91
C PHE A 86 0.12 2.03 -3.68
N GLU A 87 0.51 2.28 -4.93
CA GLU A 87 -0.09 3.31 -5.79
C GLU A 87 -1.29 2.80 -6.59
N HIS A 88 -1.26 1.52 -6.95
CA HIS A 88 -2.26 0.82 -7.76
C HIS A 88 -2.81 -0.34 -6.94
N GLN A 89 -3.75 -0.04 -6.05
CA GLN A 89 -4.19 -0.99 -5.03
C GLN A 89 -5.23 -2.01 -5.52
N THR A 90 -5.53 -2.04 -6.83
CA THR A 90 -6.48 -2.98 -7.43
C THR A 90 -5.85 -3.70 -8.61
N ILE A 91 -6.34 -4.92 -8.92
CA ILE A 91 -5.86 -5.71 -10.07
C ILE A 91 -5.99 -4.93 -11.37
N ALA A 92 -7.12 -4.23 -11.58
CA ALA A 92 -7.32 -3.43 -12.79
C ALA A 92 -6.28 -2.31 -12.92
N ALA A 93 -5.88 -1.68 -11.81
CA ALA A 93 -4.87 -0.63 -11.82
C ALA A 93 -3.46 -1.21 -12.04
N LEU A 94 -3.11 -2.31 -11.38
CA LEU A 94 -1.80 -2.97 -11.49
C LEU A 94 -1.53 -3.54 -12.87
N ALA A 95 -2.55 -4.14 -13.48
CA ALA A 95 -2.44 -4.71 -14.82
C ALA A 95 -1.98 -3.68 -15.87
N ARG A 96 -2.17 -2.38 -15.62
CA ARG A 96 -1.74 -1.29 -16.52
C ARG A 96 -0.26 -0.93 -16.40
N VAL A 97 0.36 -1.22 -15.26
CA VAL A 97 1.78 -0.90 -15.00
C VAL A 97 2.67 -2.14 -15.03
N ALA A 98 2.08 -3.34 -15.00
CA ALA A 98 2.80 -4.59 -15.20
C ALA A 98 3.41 -4.65 -16.62
N VAL A 99 4.71 -4.95 -16.71
CA VAL A 99 5.42 -5.09 -17.98
C VAL A 99 5.95 -6.52 -18.17
N PRO A 100 5.99 -7.08 -19.40
CA PRO A 100 6.58 -8.40 -19.63
C PRO A 100 8.09 -8.41 -19.29
N LEU A 101 8.55 -9.48 -18.63
CA LEU A 101 9.93 -9.62 -18.16
C LEU A 101 10.97 -9.60 -19.30
N GLU A 102 10.58 -10.02 -20.50
CA GLU A 102 11.44 -10.02 -21.71
C GLU A 102 11.89 -8.62 -22.13
N GLN A 103 11.14 -7.58 -21.75
CA GLN A 103 11.47 -6.17 -21.97
C GLN A 103 12.26 -5.58 -20.79
N ALA A 104 12.46 -6.36 -19.73
CA ALA A 104 12.91 -5.92 -18.42
C ALA A 104 14.02 -6.81 -17.85
N SER A 105 15.17 -6.91 -18.51
CA SER A 105 16.45 -7.18 -17.83
C SER A 105 17.63 -7.07 -18.78
N ALA A 106 18.66 -6.34 -18.35
CA ALA A 106 20.04 -6.74 -18.61
C ALA A 106 20.53 -7.44 -17.34
N ASP A 107 20.95 -8.70 -17.43
CA ASP A 107 21.61 -9.40 -16.33
C ASP A 107 22.84 -8.59 -15.91
N SER A 108 22.87 -8.16 -14.64
CA SER A 108 23.96 -7.32 -14.12
C SER A 108 25.25 -8.10 -13.87
N GLY A 109 25.24 -9.42 -14.05
CA GLY A 109 26.39 -10.29 -13.86
C GLY A 109 26.85 -10.35 -12.39
N PRO A 110 27.94 -11.08 -12.10
CA PRO A 110 28.49 -11.16 -10.75
C PRO A 110 29.09 -9.83 -10.31
N VAL A 111 28.69 -9.35 -9.13
CA VAL A 111 29.21 -8.09 -8.56
C VAL A 111 30.54 -8.31 -7.84
N GLN A 112 31.47 -7.39 -8.07
CA GLN A 112 32.80 -7.37 -7.46
C GLN A 112 33.19 -5.97 -6.97
N GLY A 113 34.21 -5.94 -6.11
CA GLY A 113 34.86 -4.73 -5.64
C GLY A 113 34.12 -4.01 -4.51
N ALA A 114 34.49 -2.74 -4.32
CA ALA A 114 33.94 -1.88 -3.27
C ALA A 114 32.43 -1.67 -3.45
N ALA A 115 31.73 -1.54 -2.32
CA ALA A 115 30.33 -1.23 -2.22
C ALA A 115 30.12 -0.11 -1.18
N PRO A 116 29.17 0.82 -1.41
CA PRO A 116 28.82 1.81 -0.39
C PRO A 116 28.26 1.15 0.87
N VAL A 117 28.59 1.70 2.04
CA VAL A 117 27.91 1.37 3.29
C VAL A 117 26.53 2.01 3.26
N THR A 118 25.49 1.21 3.44
CA THR A 118 24.10 1.69 3.45
C THR A 118 23.74 2.34 4.80
N PRO A 119 22.67 3.15 4.89
CA PRO A 119 22.28 3.81 6.14
C PRO A 119 22.09 2.87 7.33
N ILE A 120 21.51 1.70 7.12
CA ILE A 120 21.28 0.73 8.20
C ILE A 120 22.58 0.06 8.67
N GLN A 121 23.52 -0.19 7.75
CA GLN A 121 24.85 -0.67 8.09
C GLN A 121 25.63 0.42 8.85
N ALA A 122 25.53 1.68 8.42
CA ALA A 122 26.12 2.82 9.13
C ALA A 122 25.51 3.01 10.53
N HIS A 123 24.20 2.79 10.67
CA HIS A 123 23.51 2.76 11.97
C HIS A 123 24.14 1.72 12.89
N PHE A 124 24.31 0.47 12.44
CA PHE A 124 24.96 -0.59 13.21
C PHE A 124 26.39 -0.21 13.63
N PHE A 125 27.20 0.31 12.69
CA PHE A 125 28.58 0.70 12.98
C PHE A 125 28.72 1.91 13.92
N ALA A 126 27.67 2.72 14.06
CA ALA A 126 27.62 3.82 15.02
C ALA A 126 27.34 3.35 16.46
N GLN A 127 26.88 2.10 16.65
CA GLN A 127 26.63 1.53 17.95
C GLN A 127 27.89 0.93 18.58
N ALA A 128 27.95 0.92 19.91
CA ALA A 128 29.01 0.25 20.65
C ALA A 128 28.68 -1.25 20.79
N VAL A 129 29.09 -2.06 19.82
CA VAL A 129 28.91 -3.52 19.84
C VAL A 129 30.24 -4.19 20.24
N PRO A 130 30.38 -4.73 21.46
CA PRO A 130 31.65 -5.27 21.96
C PRO A 130 32.20 -6.40 21.07
N VAL A 131 31.32 -7.27 20.59
CA VAL A 131 31.65 -8.37 19.68
C VAL A 131 30.89 -8.17 18.36
N ALA A 132 31.39 -7.28 17.51
CA ALA A 132 30.73 -6.89 16.26
C ALA A 132 30.46 -8.05 15.28
N GLY A 133 31.14 -9.18 15.41
CA GLY A 133 30.88 -10.39 14.61
C GLY A 133 29.77 -11.30 15.14
N HIS A 134 29.17 -10.98 16.29
CA HIS A 134 28.07 -11.74 16.89
C HIS A 134 26.79 -10.89 16.89
N TRP A 135 26.37 -10.51 15.68
CA TRP A 135 25.14 -9.79 15.41
C TRP A 135 24.38 -10.44 14.26
N ASN A 136 23.79 -11.59 14.55
CA ASN A 136 23.35 -12.53 13.53
C ASN A 136 21.83 -12.65 13.44
N GLN A 137 21.39 -13.20 12.32
CA GLN A 137 20.11 -13.89 12.20
C GLN A 137 20.38 -15.37 11.95
N ALA A 138 19.55 -16.24 12.51
CA ALA A 138 19.69 -17.68 12.35
C ALA A 138 18.33 -18.38 12.23
N LEU A 139 18.30 -19.45 11.45
CA LEU A 139 17.14 -20.33 11.30
C LEU A 139 17.56 -21.77 11.60
N LEU A 140 16.79 -22.46 12.44
CA LEU A 140 16.91 -23.90 12.64
C LEU A 140 15.78 -24.60 11.91
N LEU A 141 16.15 -25.40 10.93
CA LEU A 141 15.23 -26.10 10.04
C LEU A 141 15.23 -27.58 10.36
N ARG A 142 14.04 -28.19 10.29
CA ARG A 142 13.84 -29.64 10.26
C ARG A 142 13.52 -30.04 8.83
N PRO A 143 14.44 -30.73 8.12
CA PRO A 143 14.15 -31.27 6.80
C PRO A 143 12.99 -32.26 6.85
N LEU A 144 12.09 -32.22 5.85
CA LEU A 144 11.02 -33.21 5.71
C LEU A 144 11.53 -34.56 5.18
N HIS A 145 12.67 -34.53 4.50
CA HIS A 145 13.39 -35.69 3.98
C HIS A 145 14.87 -35.59 4.36
N SER A 146 15.55 -36.73 4.48
CA SER A 146 16.99 -36.74 4.72
C SER A 146 17.72 -36.00 3.60
N LEU A 147 18.53 -35.02 3.97
CA LEU A 147 19.35 -34.25 3.06
C LEU A 147 20.64 -35.01 2.75
N GLU A 148 21.03 -35.00 1.48
CA GLU A 148 22.32 -35.49 0.99
C GLU A 148 23.39 -34.39 1.12
N PRO A 149 24.43 -34.57 1.97
CA PRO A 149 25.40 -33.52 2.26
C PRO A 149 26.10 -32.94 1.02
N ALA A 150 26.43 -33.77 0.03
CA ALA A 150 27.12 -33.32 -1.18
C ALA A 150 26.23 -32.40 -2.05
N ALA A 151 24.96 -32.77 -2.24
CA ALA A 151 24.02 -31.94 -2.99
C ALA A 151 23.71 -30.63 -2.25
N LEU A 152 23.66 -30.67 -0.91
CA LEU A 152 23.47 -29.48 -0.09
C LEU A 152 24.67 -28.52 -0.17
N ASP A 153 25.90 -29.03 -0.13
CA ASP A 153 27.12 -28.22 -0.29
C ASP A 153 27.19 -27.56 -1.67
N GLU A 154 26.85 -28.29 -2.74
CA GLU A 154 26.78 -27.75 -4.10
C GLU A 154 25.73 -26.64 -4.21
N ALA A 155 24.54 -26.86 -3.64
CA ALA A 155 23.46 -25.88 -3.63
C ALA A 155 23.83 -24.61 -2.83
N LEU A 156 24.45 -24.75 -1.65
CA LEU A 156 24.90 -23.61 -0.84
C LEU A 156 25.99 -22.80 -1.56
N THR A 157 26.90 -23.47 -2.28
CA THR A 157 27.94 -22.83 -3.07
C THR A 157 27.34 -22.02 -4.23
N ALA A 158 26.37 -22.59 -4.95
CA ALA A 158 25.66 -21.87 -6.02
C ALA A 158 24.82 -20.70 -5.48
N LEU A 159 24.17 -20.88 -4.33
CA LEU A 159 23.39 -19.83 -3.66
C LEU A 159 24.28 -18.63 -3.28
N PHE A 160 25.46 -18.91 -2.70
CA PHE A 160 26.44 -17.89 -2.32
C PHE A 160 27.05 -17.15 -3.53
N ALA A 161 27.23 -17.85 -4.65
CA ALA A 161 27.68 -17.25 -5.91
C ALA A 161 26.60 -16.38 -6.55
N HIS A 162 25.32 -16.75 -6.42
CA HIS A 162 24.20 -16.00 -6.98
C HIS A 162 23.93 -14.71 -6.20
N HIS A 163 23.91 -14.77 -4.86
CA HIS A 163 23.54 -13.65 -3.99
C HIS A 163 24.75 -12.85 -3.51
N ASP A 164 25.07 -11.77 -4.24
CA ASP A 164 26.32 -11.02 -4.06
C ASP A 164 26.53 -10.47 -2.63
N ALA A 165 25.45 -10.08 -1.93
CA ALA A 165 25.54 -9.53 -0.59
C ALA A 165 26.12 -10.52 0.45
N LEU A 166 25.95 -11.83 0.26
CA LEU A 166 26.54 -12.85 1.14
C LEU A 166 28.08 -12.82 1.12
N ARG A 167 28.66 -12.23 0.08
CA ARG A 167 30.11 -12.10 -0.11
C ARG A 167 30.68 -10.80 0.46
N LEU A 168 29.85 -9.95 1.07
CA LEU A 168 30.31 -8.70 1.63
C LEU A 168 31.22 -8.92 2.84
N GLN A 169 32.30 -8.15 2.86
CA GLN A 169 33.26 -8.03 3.95
C GLN A 169 33.34 -6.56 4.34
N PHE A 170 33.49 -6.29 5.63
CA PHE A 170 33.54 -4.94 6.19
C PHE A 170 34.85 -4.71 6.91
N ARG A 171 35.58 -3.67 6.50
CA ARG A 171 36.86 -3.27 7.09
C ARG A 171 36.82 -1.82 7.48
N GLN A 172 37.39 -1.51 8.63
CA GLN A 172 37.62 -0.14 9.04
C GLN A 172 38.94 0.36 8.44
N LEU A 173 38.87 1.41 7.63
CA LEU A 173 40.01 2.09 7.00
C LEU A 173 39.96 3.56 7.43
N ASP A 174 41.04 4.08 8.00
CA ASP A 174 41.13 5.47 8.50
C ASP A 174 39.97 5.91 9.40
N GLY A 175 39.46 4.97 10.23
CA GLY A 175 38.34 5.20 11.13
C GLY A 175 36.96 5.10 10.49
N GLN A 176 36.87 4.98 9.17
CA GLN A 176 35.61 4.80 8.43
C GLN A 176 35.40 3.34 8.03
N TRP A 177 34.15 2.89 8.06
CA TRP A 177 33.80 1.55 7.59
C TRP A 177 33.68 1.51 6.07
N SER A 178 34.26 0.49 5.47
CA SER A 178 34.20 0.21 4.03
C SER A 178 33.67 -1.20 3.80
N ALA A 179 32.87 -1.38 2.76
CA ALA A 179 32.34 -2.68 2.34
C ALA A 179 32.94 -3.10 0.98
N SER A 180 33.22 -4.39 0.81
CA SER A 180 33.70 -4.94 -0.47
C SER A 180 33.27 -6.39 -0.64
N HIS A 181 33.09 -6.82 -1.89
CA HIS A 181 32.75 -8.20 -2.22
C HIS A 181 34.01 -9.06 -2.26
N GLY A 182 34.03 -10.14 -1.47
CA GLY A 182 35.05 -11.18 -1.51
C GLY A 182 34.95 -12.10 -2.73
N THR A 183 36.03 -12.84 -3.00
CA THR A 183 36.17 -13.67 -4.20
C THR A 183 36.08 -15.19 -3.97
N ASP A 184 36.16 -15.67 -2.73
CA ASP A 184 36.18 -17.11 -2.37
C ASP A 184 35.10 -17.46 -1.34
N ALA A 185 34.54 -18.67 -1.39
CA ALA A 185 33.90 -19.33 -0.23
C ALA A 185 33.75 -20.86 -0.36
N PRO A 186 34.84 -21.64 -0.35
CA PRO A 186 34.73 -23.07 -0.05
C PRO A 186 34.46 -23.30 1.44
N GLY A 187 33.63 -24.30 1.77
CA GLY A 187 33.40 -24.76 3.16
C GLY A 187 32.27 -24.07 3.91
N LEU A 188 31.17 -23.71 3.24
CA LEU A 188 29.99 -23.13 3.87
C LEU A 188 29.21 -24.12 4.75
N LEU A 189 29.31 -25.42 4.46
CA LEU A 189 28.59 -26.49 5.15
C LEU A 189 29.51 -27.24 6.13
N GLU A 190 29.10 -27.27 7.40
CA GLU A 190 29.66 -28.17 8.41
C GLU A 190 28.68 -29.33 8.66
N CYS A 191 29.17 -30.58 8.64
CA CYS A 191 28.36 -31.76 8.94
C CYS A 191 28.77 -32.37 10.27
N LEU A 192 27.82 -32.49 11.21
CA LEU A 192 28.05 -33.02 12.55
C LEU A 192 27.15 -34.21 12.82
N THR A 193 27.65 -35.20 13.55
CA THR A 193 26.82 -36.28 14.13
C THR A 193 26.67 -36.05 15.63
N LEU A 194 25.44 -35.91 16.10
CA LEU A 194 25.13 -35.67 17.50
C LEU A 194 24.57 -36.95 18.13
N SER A 195 25.24 -37.41 19.20
CA SER A 195 24.82 -38.59 19.95
C SER A 195 23.56 -38.34 20.79
N ARG A 196 23.22 -37.07 21.05
CA ARG A 196 22.13 -36.65 21.93
C ARG A 196 21.49 -35.33 21.42
N PRO A 197 20.16 -35.25 21.28
CA PRO A 197 19.47 -34.04 20.80
C PRO A 197 19.72 -32.79 21.65
N GLU A 198 20.02 -32.93 22.95
CA GLU A 198 20.30 -31.82 23.85
C GLU A 198 21.57 -31.04 23.48
N ALA A 199 22.43 -31.61 22.62
CA ALA A 199 23.62 -30.93 22.11
C ALA A 199 23.31 -29.90 21.00
N ILE A 200 22.12 -29.94 20.38
CA ILE A 200 21.73 -29.05 19.28
C ILE A 200 21.93 -27.58 19.67
N SER A 201 21.39 -27.16 20.82
CA SER A 201 21.47 -25.76 21.26
C SER A 201 22.92 -25.28 21.44
N ALA A 202 23.81 -26.15 21.94
CA ALA A 202 25.23 -25.82 22.11
C ALA A 202 25.95 -25.65 20.76
N VAL A 203 25.63 -26.49 19.77
CA VAL A 203 26.13 -26.35 18.40
C VAL A 203 25.63 -25.04 17.78
N CYS A 204 24.34 -24.73 17.93
CA CYS A 204 23.77 -23.48 17.44
C CYS A 204 24.46 -22.26 18.06
N GLU A 205 24.69 -22.25 19.37
CA GLU A 205 25.43 -21.16 20.02
C GLU A 205 26.87 -21.03 19.54
N ALA A 206 27.58 -22.16 19.40
CA ALA A 206 28.97 -22.16 18.93
C ALA A 206 29.07 -21.62 17.50
N ALA A 207 28.13 -22.02 16.62
CA ALA A 207 28.06 -21.51 15.26
C ALA A 207 27.84 -19.99 15.25
N GLN A 208 27.09 -19.40 16.16
CA GLN A 208 26.83 -17.96 16.14
C GLN A 208 28.02 -17.09 16.59
N ARG A 209 29.02 -17.64 17.30
CA ARG A 209 30.11 -16.87 17.92
C ARG A 209 31.38 -16.68 17.06
N GLY A 210 31.29 -16.74 15.73
CA GLY A 210 32.47 -16.96 14.87
C GLY A 210 32.71 -16.02 13.69
N PHE A 211 31.86 -15.06 13.38
CA PHE A 211 32.08 -14.24 12.18
C PHE A 211 33.17 -13.19 12.38
N GLN A 212 33.98 -13.03 11.33
CA GLN A 212 34.98 -11.96 11.23
C GLN A 212 34.60 -11.05 10.08
N LEU A 213 34.14 -9.84 10.40
CA LEU A 213 33.60 -8.89 9.42
C LEU A 213 34.56 -8.62 8.26
N GLY A 214 35.87 -8.53 8.52
CA GLY A 214 36.87 -8.18 7.50
C GLY A 214 37.36 -9.32 6.61
N GLN A 215 36.98 -10.57 6.88
CA GLN A 215 37.45 -11.76 6.15
C GLN A 215 36.32 -12.50 5.43
N GLY A 216 35.12 -12.54 6.01
CA GLY A 216 34.01 -13.36 5.50
C GLY A 216 34.33 -14.87 5.46
N PRO A 217 33.41 -15.72 4.94
CA PRO A 217 32.03 -15.39 4.62
C PRO A 217 31.22 -15.04 5.88
N LEU A 218 30.20 -14.20 5.72
CA LEU A 218 29.26 -13.82 6.78
C LEU A 218 27.99 -14.67 6.76
N PHE A 219 28.12 -15.90 6.26
CA PHE A 219 27.08 -16.90 6.11
C PHE A 219 27.67 -18.29 6.29
N LYS A 220 26.94 -19.20 6.96
CA LYS A 220 27.30 -20.62 7.07
C LYS A 220 26.10 -21.51 7.39
N ALA A 221 26.27 -22.79 7.11
CA ALA A 221 25.30 -23.83 7.38
C ALA A 221 25.91 -24.95 8.24
N VAL A 222 25.11 -25.51 9.16
CA VAL A 222 25.48 -26.70 9.94
C VAL A 222 24.40 -27.76 9.80
N LEU A 223 24.71 -28.88 9.16
CA LEU A 223 23.86 -30.05 9.09
C LEU A 223 24.18 -31.00 10.24
N MET A 224 23.21 -31.20 11.13
CA MET A 224 23.31 -32.06 12.30
C MET A 224 22.53 -33.36 12.05
N GLN A 225 23.23 -34.48 12.04
CA GLN A 225 22.65 -35.82 12.02
C GLN A 225 22.43 -36.30 13.45
N LEU A 226 21.20 -36.65 13.81
CA LEU A 226 20.83 -37.16 15.13
C LEU A 226 20.88 -38.70 15.15
N GLY A 227 21.09 -39.28 16.32
CA GLY A 227 21.21 -40.73 16.51
C GLY A 227 19.95 -41.54 16.17
N ASP A 228 18.80 -40.90 16.03
CA ASP A 228 17.52 -41.49 15.61
C ASP A 228 17.28 -41.41 14.09
N GLY A 229 18.26 -40.91 13.32
CA GLY A 229 18.17 -40.71 11.89
C GLY A 229 17.56 -39.37 11.46
N GLN A 230 17.05 -38.56 12.40
CA GLN A 230 16.57 -37.21 12.08
C GLN A 230 17.74 -36.26 11.79
N GLN A 231 17.41 -35.16 11.11
CA GLN A 231 18.36 -34.09 10.83
C GLN A 231 17.86 -32.73 11.32
N ARG A 232 18.81 -31.82 11.57
CA ARG A 232 18.57 -30.39 11.70
C ARG A 232 19.55 -29.64 10.82
N LEU A 233 19.06 -28.63 10.11
CA LEU A 233 19.88 -27.72 9.32
C LEU A 233 19.82 -26.34 9.97
N LEU A 234 20.95 -25.90 10.51
CA LEU A 234 21.13 -24.53 10.99
C LEU A 234 21.67 -23.67 9.85
N LEU A 235 21.03 -22.55 9.58
CA LEU A 235 21.57 -21.49 8.72
C LEU A 235 21.85 -20.27 9.59
N VAL A 236 23.05 -19.71 9.50
CA VAL A 236 23.46 -18.51 10.24
C VAL A 236 24.02 -17.49 9.26
N ALA A 237 23.55 -16.25 9.35
CA ALA A 237 24.06 -15.12 8.59
C ALA A 237 24.27 -13.91 9.51
N HIS A 238 25.33 -13.14 9.27
CA HIS A 238 25.47 -11.85 9.94
C HIS A 238 24.40 -10.88 9.44
N HIS A 239 23.78 -10.10 10.33
CA HIS A 239 22.66 -9.23 9.95
C HIS A 239 23.05 -8.15 8.93
N LEU A 240 24.34 -7.79 8.83
CA LEU A 240 24.87 -6.87 7.82
C LEU A 240 24.63 -7.31 6.36
N VAL A 241 24.37 -8.60 6.12
CA VAL A 241 24.22 -9.17 4.76
C VAL A 241 22.85 -9.81 4.52
N VAL A 242 21.94 -9.78 5.50
CA VAL A 242 20.62 -10.42 5.41
C VAL A 242 19.57 -9.63 6.18
N ASP A 243 18.32 -9.74 5.72
CA ASP A 243 17.13 -9.30 6.45
C ASP A 243 16.01 -10.36 6.35
N GLY A 244 14.86 -10.10 6.99
CA GLY A 244 13.73 -11.04 7.01
C GLY A 244 13.13 -11.35 5.63
N VAL A 245 13.28 -10.45 4.64
CA VAL A 245 12.86 -10.72 3.25
C VAL A 245 13.89 -11.59 2.56
N SER A 246 15.18 -11.31 2.78
CA SER A 246 16.31 -12.07 2.23
C SER A 246 16.24 -13.55 2.64
N TRP A 247 15.85 -13.88 3.87
CA TRP A 247 15.68 -15.27 4.28
C TRP A 247 14.66 -16.04 3.44
N ARG A 248 13.56 -15.39 3.03
CA ARG A 248 12.56 -16.04 2.18
C ARG A 248 13.13 -16.37 0.80
N ILE A 249 13.83 -15.40 0.20
CA ILE A 249 14.53 -15.57 -1.08
C ILE A 249 15.57 -16.69 -0.98
N LEU A 250 16.41 -16.67 0.06
CA LEU A 250 17.47 -17.65 0.28
C LEU A 250 16.93 -19.07 0.47
N LEU A 251 15.84 -19.23 1.21
CA LEU A 251 15.23 -20.54 1.43
C LEU A 251 14.61 -21.10 0.15
N GLU A 252 13.84 -20.28 -0.58
CA GLU A 252 13.28 -20.67 -1.88
C GLU A 252 14.37 -21.12 -2.86
N ASP A 253 15.40 -20.30 -3.05
CA ASP A 253 16.49 -20.59 -3.96
C ASP A 253 17.31 -21.80 -3.51
N LEU A 254 17.51 -21.98 -2.19
CA LEU A 254 18.20 -23.15 -1.64
C LEU A 254 17.44 -24.44 -1.97
N ALA A 255 16.12 -24.48 -1.83
CA ALA A 255 15.35 -25.68 -2.16
C ALA A 255 15.37 -25.99 -3.66
N GLN A 256 15.28 -24.96 -4.51
CA GLN A 256 15.39 -25.13 -5.96
C GLN A 256 16.76 -25.69 -6.35
N LEU A 257 17.83 -25.07 -5.86
CA LEU A 257 19.21 -25.50 -6.14
C LEU A 257 19.49 -26.89 -5.59
N TYR A 258 19.03 -27.19 -4.37
CA TYR A 258 19.19 -28.53 -3.77
C TYR A 258 18.49 -29.60 -4.59
N THR A 259 17.27 -29.34 -5.08
CA THR A 259 16.53 -30.27 -5.92
C THR A 259 17.24 -30.53 -7.25
N GLN A 260 17.79 -29.48 -7.87
CA GLN A 260 18.58 -29.60 -9.11
C GLN A 260 19.88 -30.39 -8.88
N ALA A 261 20.61 -30.10 -7.79
CA ALA A 261 21.84 -30.79 -7.40
C ALA A 261 21.58 -32.28 -7.12
N LEU A 262 20.52 -32.60 -6.37
CA LEU A 262 20.12 -33.97 -6.07
C LEU A 262 19.76 -34.77 -7.34
N ALA A 263 19.17 -34.10 -8.33
CA ALA A 263 18.86 -34.70 -9.63
C ALA A 263 20.06 -34.77 -10.58
N GLY A 264 21.24 -34.26 -10.20
CA GLY A 264 22.42 -34.15 -11.07
C GLY A 264 22.20 -33.23 -12.28
N SER A 265 21.27 -32.29 -12.17
CA SER A 265 20.93 -31.32 -13.22
C SER A 265 21.80 -30.06 -13.09
N ALA A 266 21.92 -29.29 -14.18
CA ALA A 266 22.62 -28.01 -14.13
C ALA A 266 21.92 -27.03 -13.18
N LEU A 267 22.71 -26.38 -12.33
CA LEU A 267 22.20 -25.44 -11.33
C LEU A 267 21.87 -24.09 -11.97
N HIS A 268 20.57 -23.77 -12.00
CA HIS A 268 20.05 -22.55 -12.62
C HIS A 268 18.95 -21.92 -11.76
N LEU A 269 19.15 -20.64 -11.45
CA LEU A 269 18.15 -19.73 -10.87
C LEU A 269 17.69 -18.72 -11.93
N ALA A 270 16.58 -18.02 -11.63
CA ALA A 270 16.11 -16.90 -12.44
C ALA A 270 17.17 -15.78 -12.52
N ALA A 271 17.02 -14.89 -13.52
CA ALA A 271 17.92 -13.76 -13.69
C ALA A 271 17.95 -12.85 -12.45
N ARG A 272 19.16 -12.39 -12.11
CA ARG A 272 19.44 -11.54 -10.95
C ARG A 272 18.63 -10.25 -11.02
N THR A 273 18.15 -9.80 -9.86
CA THR A 273 17.61 -8.45 -9.67
C THR A 273 18.75 -7.46 -9.40
N SER A 274 18.45 -6.18 -9.17
CA SER A 274 19.48 -5.18 -8.89
C SER A 274 20.28 -5.55 -7.64
N SER A 275 21.60 -5.42 -7.73
CA SER A 275 22.48 -5.81 -6.63
C SER A 275 22.36 -4.88 -5.41
N PHE A 276 22.74 -5.39 -4.23
CA PHE A 276 22.85 -4.56 -3.02
C PHE A 276 23.85 -3.40 -3.20
N LYS A 277 24.87 -3.58 -4.06
CA LYS A 277 25.80 -2.50 -4.44
C LYS A 277 25.09 -1.40 -5.21
N ALA A 278 24.32 -1.75 -6.24
CA ALA A 278 23.54 -0.77 -7.02
C ALA A 278 22.56 -0.01 -6.12
N TRP A 279 21.97 -0.68 -5.13
CA TRP A 279 21.16 -0.04 -4.10
C TRP A 279 21.95 0.99 -3.27
N GLY A 280 23.12 0.61 -2.73
CA GLY A 280 23.98 1.54 -1.99
C GLY A 280 24.44 2.73 -2.83
N GLU A 281 24.75 2.51 -4.11
CA GLU A 281 25.13 3.57 -5.06
C GLU A 281 23.97 4.52 -5.34
N HIS A 282 22.75 4.00 -5.46
CA HIS A 282 21.54 4.81 -5.58
C HIS A 282 21.34 5.69 -4.34
N LEU A 283 21.43 5.14 -3.13
CA LEU A 283 21.29 5.92 -1.88
C LEU A 283 22.35 7.02 -1.76
N ALA A 284 23.60 6.70 -2.11
CA ALA A 284 24.68 7.69 -2.12
C ALA A 284 24.53 8.75 -3.22
N SER A 285 23.92 8.40 -4.36
CA SER A 285 23.56 9.37 -5.39
C SER A 285 22.44 10.29 -4.93
N TRP A 286 21.40 9.73 -4.29
CA TRP A 286 20.25 10.47 -3.80
C TRP A 286 20.65 11.49 -2.73
N GLN A 287 21.56 11.11 -1.81
CA GLN A 287 22.15 12.04 -0.85
C GLN A 287 22.83 13.24 -1.52
N ARG A 288 23.63 13.00 -2.58
CA ARG A 288 24.40 14.05 -3.27
C ARG A 288 23.53 14.97 -4.13
N GLN A 289 22.47 14.44 -4.73
CA GLN A 289 21.54 15.20 -5.56
C GLN A 289 20.57 16.05 -4.73
N GLY A 290 20.42 15.72 -3.44
CA GLY A 290 19.47 16.34 -2.55
C GLY A 290 18.12 15.64 -2.57
N LEU A 291 17.49 15.54 -1.40
CA LEU A 291 16.11 15.08 -1.29
C LEU A 291 15.16 16.24 -1.66
N GLY A 292 13.93 15.94 -2.06
CA GLY A 292 12.95 16.98 -2.42
C GLY A 292 12.64 17.94 -1.27
N ASP A 293 12.28 19.19 -1.59
CA ASP A 293 12.06 20.27 -0.61
C ASP A 293 11.07 19.89 0.51
N SER A 294 10.00 19.17 0.17
CA SER A 294 9.00 18.71 1.15
C SER A 294 9.57 17.69 2.14
N GLU A 295 10.45 16.80 1.69
CA GLU A 295 11.08 15.80 2.53
C GLU A 295 12.14 16.44 3.44
N LEU A 296 12.93 17.36 2.91
CA LEU A 296 13.87 18.16 3.72
C LEU A 296 13.14 18.95 4.81
N ALA A 297 12.04 19.63 4.47
CA ALA A 297 11.25 20.40 5.43
C ALA A 297 10.68 19.50 6.55
N TYR A 298 10.22 18.30 6.21
CA TYR A 298 9.73 17.33 7.20
C TYR A 298 10.82 16.94 8.21
N TRP A 299 11.99 16.54 7.73
CA TRP A 299 13.09 16.10 8.61
C TRP A 299 13.73 17.25 9.39
N GLN A 300 13.72 18.47 8.86
CA GLN A 300 14.10 19.68 9.60
C GLN A 300 13.15 19.94 10.78
N ALA A 301 11.83 19.90 10.52
CA ALA A 301 10.82 20.05 11.57
C ALA A 301 10.94 18.97 12.65
N TYR A 302 11.22 17.72 12.24
CA TYR A 302 11.48 16.63 13.18
C TYR A 302 12.72 16.88 14.04
N ALA A 303 13.82 17.36 13.45
CA ALA A 303 15.06 17.66 14.17
C ALA A 303 14.87 18.76 15.25
N GLU A 304 13.95 19.69 15.02
CA GLU A 304 13.61 20.79 15.93
C GLU A 304 12.55 20.39 16.98
N THR A 305 11.90 19.25 16.81
CA THR A 305 10.85 18.77 17.71
C THR A 305 11.44 18.18 18.99
N THR A 306 10.97 18.67 20.15
CA THR A 306 11.34 18.14 21.47
C THR A 306 11.02 16.65 21.59
N ALA A 307 12.03 15.86 21.92
CA ALA A 307 11.88 14.43 22.14
C ALA A 307 10.99 14.12 23.35
N THR A 308 10.25 13.03 23.26
CA THR A 308 9.37 12.54 24.33
C THR A 308 9.96 11.25 24.92
N PRO A 309 10.93 11.33 25.87
CA PRO A 309 11.64 10.16 26.35
C PRO A 309 10.75 9.26 27.20
N LEU A 310 11.05 7.96 27.16
CA LEU A 310 10.41 6.95 27.97
C LEU A 310 10.80 7.15 29.44
N ARG A 311 9.82 7.08 30.34
CA ARG A 311 10.09 7.08 31.78
C ARG A 311 10.68 5.73 32.18
N VAL A 312 12.00 5.68 32.36
CA VAL A 312 12.70 4.49 32.86
C VAL A 312 12.69 4.48 34.39
N PRO A 313 12.03 3.51 35.07
CA PRO A 313 11.96 3.49 36.53
C PRO A 313 13.32 3.31 37.22
N ARG A 314 14.18 2.44 36.67
CA ARG A 314 15.51 2.13 37.20
C ARG A 314 16.59 2.41 36.14
N PRO A 315 16.92 3.69 35.88
CA PRO A 315 17.84 4.07 34.80
C PRO A 315 19.29 3.63 35.01
N GLN A 316 19.65 3.14 36.20
CA GLN A 316 20.96 2.58 36.51
C GLN A 316 21.08 1.08 36.20
N GLY A 317 19.99 0.39 35.89
CA GLY A 317 20.03 -1.04 35.53
C GLY A 317 20.73 -1.28 34.19
N SER A 318 21.28 -2.48 34.01
CA SER A 318 22.02 -2.84 32.80
C SER A 318 21.16 -2.71 31.53
N ARG A 319 21.79 -2.26 30.44
CA ARG A 319 21.22 -2.24 29.08
C ARG A 319 21.65 -3.45 28.24
N ALA A 320 22.51 -4.32 28.79
CA ALA A 320 23.00 -5.49 28.08
C ALA A 320 21.85 -6.39 27.61
N LEU A 321 21.95 -6.94 26.40
CA LEU A 321 20.95 -7.84 25.82
C LEU A 321 20.70 -9.07 26.70
N GLY A 322 21.73 -9.57 27.39
CA GLY A 322 21.62 -10.67 28.35
C GLY A 322 20.80 -10.34 29.60
N ALA A 323 20.60 -9.05 29.90
CA ALA A 323 19.76 -8.54 30.99
C ALA A 323 18.36 -8.11 30.50
N THR A 324 17.90 -8.68 29.37
CA THR A 324 16.55 -8.45 28.86
C THR A 324 15.61 -9.60 29.18
N ALA A 325 14.33 -9.27 29.36
CA ALA A 325 13.23 -10.21 29.43
C ALA A 325 12.26 -9.97 28.28
N ARG A 326 11.32 -10.90 28.10
CA ARG A 326 10.30 -10.84 27.05
C ARG A 326 8.92 -11.13 27.62
N VAL A 327 7.96 -10.30 27.24
CA VAL A 327 6.53 -10.52 27.41
C VAL A 327 5.92 -10.85 26.06
N GLN A 328 4.99 -11.80 26.01
CA GLN A 328 4.24 -12.15 24.81
C GLN A 328 2.75 -12.10 25.09
N VAL A 329 2.01 -11.41 24.23
CA VAL A 329 0.55 -11.37 24.22
C VAL A 329 0.05 -11.72 22.82
N GLN A 330 -1.15 -12.25 22.72
CA GLN A 330 -1.73 -12.67 21.44
C GLN A 330 -3.19 -12.23 21.32
N LEU A 331 -3.56 -11.78 20.13
CA LEU A 331 -4.94 -11.47 19.78
C LEU A 331 -5.64 -12.77 19.35
N ASP A 332 -6.91 -12.92 19.71
CA ASP A 332 -7.66 -14.11 19.32
C ASP A 332 -7.82 -14.21 17.79
N PRO A 333 -8.06 -15.43 17.24
CA PRO A 333 -8.16 -15.62 15.80
C PRO A 333 -9.27 -14.81 15.11
N ALA A 334 -10.40 -14.55 15.80
CA ALA A 334 -11.53 -13.85 15.21
C ALA A 334 -11.21 -12.37 15.04
N ARG A 335 -10.67 -11.73 16.08
CA ARG A 335 -10.19 -10.34 16.00
C ARG A 335 -8.97 -10.20 15.11
N THR A 336 -8.06 -11.18 15.06
CA THR A 336 -6.94 -11.18 14.10
C THR A 336 -7.46 -11.18 12.67
N ARG A 337 -8.44 -12.03 12.33
CA ARG A 337 -9.05 -12.03 11.00
C ARG A 337 -9.73 -10.70 10.66
N ALA A 338 -10.42 -10.09 11.63
CA ALA A 338 -11.03 -8.79 11.43
C ALA A 338 -9.99 -7.67 11.23
N LEU A 339 -8.90 -7.70 12.02
CA LEU A 339 -7.77 -6.79 11.90
C LEU A 339 -7.12 -6.88 10.52
N LEU A 340 -6.96 -8.10 10.00
CA LEU A 340 -6.42 -8.38 8.67
C LEU A 340 -7.43 -8.19 7.54
N GLY A 341 -8.55 -7.51 7.73
CA GLY A 341 -9.54 -7.40 6.66
C GLY A 341 -10.53 -6.28 6.93
N ALA A 342 -11.75 -6.67 7.33
CA ALA A 342 -12.89 -5.75 7.45
C ALA A 342 -12.64 -4.51 8.33
N ALA A 343 -11.71 -4.55 9.30
CA ALA A 343 -11.38 -3.39 10.12
C ALA A 343 -10.74 -2.23 9.32
N HIS A 344 -10.11 -2.52 8.18
CA HIS A 344 -9.46 -1.52 7.35
C HIS A 344 -10.45 -0.68 6.55
N ALA A 345 -11.53 -1.28 6.06
CA ALA A 345 -12.50 -0.65 5.17
C ALA A 345 -13.14 0.62 5.77
N ALA A 346 -13.39 0.63 7.09
CA ALA A 346 -14.01 1.75 7.78
C ALA A 346 -13.21 3.05 7.65
N TYR A 347 -11.88 2.98 7.73
CA TYR A 347 -11.01 4.15 7.74
C TYR A 347 -9.97 4.16 6.62
N ARG A 348 -10.06 3.21 5.66
CA ARG A 348 -9.06 2.96 4.61
C ARG A 348 -7.65 2.83 5.20
N THR A 349 -7.52 2.10 6.31
CA THR A 349 -6.25 1.97 7.02
C THR A 349 -5.40 0.83 6.48
N ARG A 350 -4.14 0.84 6.87
CA ARG A 350 -3.26 -0.34 6.85
C ARG A 350 -3.12 -0.92 8.26
N ILE A 351 -2.58 -2.13 8.36
CA ILE A 351 -2.39 -2.80 9.66
C ILE A 351 -1.45 -2.04 10.59
N ASP A 352 -0.34 -1.50 10.08
CA ASP A 352 0.62 -0.69 10.84
C ASP A 352 -0.08 0.52 11.48
N GLU A 353 -0.99 1.17 10.77
CA GLU A 353 -1.71 2.34 11.27
C GLU A 353 -2.62 2.00 12.47
N LEU A 354 -3.32 0.86 12.46
CA LEU A 354 -4.13 0.42 13.60
C LEU A 354 -3.28 -0.06 14.78
N LEU A 355 -2.19 -0.78 14.50
CA LEU A 355 -1.25 -1.23 15.53
C LEU A 355 -0.59 -0.04 16.23
N LEU A 356 -0.16 0.96 15.47
CA LEU A 356 0.45 2.19 15.99
C LEU A 356 -0.59 3.06 16.71
N ALA A 357 -1.84 3.09 16.26
CA ALA A 357 -2.90 3.84 16.94
C ALA A 357 -3.18 3.27 18.34
N ALA A 358 -3.30 1.95 18.45
CA ALA A 358 -3.46 1.30 19.74
C ALA A 358 -2.22 1.50 20.64
N LEU A 359 -1.01 1.45 20.08
CA LEU A 359 0.24 1.63 20.84
C LEU A 359 0.36 3.05 21.38
N ALA A 360 0.14 4.05 20.52
CA ALA A 360 0.17 5.45 20.89
C ALA A 360 -0.89 5.75 21.97
N HIS A 361 -2.11 5.22 21.82
CA HIS A 361 -3.16 5.39 22.83
C HIS A 361 -2.73 4.82 24.19
N THR A 362 -2.29 3.56 24.23
CA THR A 362 -1.89 2.88 25.48
C THR A 362 -0.72 3.60 26.15
N LEU A 363 0.34 3.92 25.40
CA LEU A 363 1.55 4.49 25.99
C LEU A 363 1.43 5.98 26.34
N CYS A 364 0.68 6.77 25.57
CA CYS A 364 0.35 8.15 25.96
C CYS A 364 -0.54 8.18 27.21
N GLN A 365 -1.51 7.27 27.32
CA GLN A 365 -2.34 7.16 28.51
C GLN A 365 -1.53 6.78 29.74
N TRP A 366 -0.63 5.79 29.62
CA TRP A 366 0.22 5.35 30.73
C TRP A 366 1.24 6.41 31.16
N SER A 367 1.92 7.03 30.19
CA SER A 367 2.98 8.01 30.47
C SER A 367 2.43 9.40 30.87
N GLY A 368 1.18 9.69 30.53
CA GLY A 368 0.59 11.04 30.61
C GLY A 368 1.16 12.02 29.58
N GLN A 369 2.00 11.57 28.65
CA GLN A 369 2.55 12.39 27.59
C GLN A 369 1.57 12.52 26.42
N PRO A 370 1.50 13.69 25.74
CA PRO A 370 0.57 13.91 24.63
C PRO A 370 0.97 13.20 23.33
N ALA A 371 2.22 12.72 23.26
CA ALA A 371 2.77 12.05 22.09
C ALA A 371 3.78 10.99 22.53
N LEU A 372 4.05 10.05 21.63
CA LEU A 372 5.00 8.97 21.77
C LEU A 372 6.06 9.08 20.68
N ASP A 373 7.34 9.02 21.04
CA ASP A 373 8.43 8.88 20.07
C ASP A 373 8.80 7.40 19.93
N ILE A 374 8.78 6.88 18.71
CA ILE A 374 9.23 5.52 18.37
C ILE A 374 10.28 5.55 17.26
N LEU A 375 11.07 4.49 17.17
CA LEU A 375 11.75 4.08 15.95
C LEU A 375 10.86 3.05 15.24
N LEU A 376 10.55 3.28 13.98
CA LEU A 376 9.74 2.40 13.15
C LEU A 376 10.66 1.70 12.16
N GLU A 377 10.57 0.37 12.12
CA GLU A 377 11.22 -0.44 11.09
C GLU A 377 10.29 -0.68 9.91
N SER A 378 10.82 -0.50 8.70
CA SER A 378 10.18 -0.94 7.46
C SER A 378 11.17 -1.76 6.63
N HIS A 379 10.69 -2.51 5.64
CA HIS A 379 11.54 -3.37 4.82
C HIS A 379 12.57 -2.61 3.97
N GLY A 380 12.35 -1.30 3.72
CA GLY A 380 13.28 -0.42 2.99
C GLY A 380 13.56 -0.78 1.52
N ARG A 381 12.67 -1.54 0.89
CA ARG A 381 12.76 -1.98 -0.53
C ARG A 381 11.86 -1.18 -1.48
N THR A 382 11.40 -0.02 -1.03
CA THR A 382 10.64 0.93 -1.85
C THR A 382 11.60 2.07 -2.19
N PRO A 383 12.34 1.97 -3.30
CA PRO A 383 13.21 3.07 -3.71
C PRO A 383 12.29 4.24 -4.06
N GLY A 384 12.55 5.43 -3.49
CA GLY A 384 11.63 6.56 -3.49
C GLY A 384 11.17 7.02 -4.88
N PRO A 385 10.35 8.09 -4.97
CA PRO A 385 9.66 8.42 -6.20
C PRO A 385 10.52 8.69 -7.43
N ASP A 386 11.76 9.15 -7.22
CA ASP A 386 12.75 9.48 -8.24
C ASP A 386 13.75 8.33 -8.49
N ALA A 387 13.46 7.13 -7.98
CA ALA A 387 14.29 5.97 -8.22
C ALA A 387 14.35 5.62 -9.72
N PRO A 388 15.52 5.20 -10.22
CA PRO A 388 15.61 4.70 -11.58
C PRO A 388 14.62 3.55 -11.79
N THR A 389 13.86 3.59 -12.88
CA THR A 389 12.88 2.54 -13.24
C THR A 389 13.50 1.15 -13.39
N GLN A 390 14.82 1.06 -13.51
CA GLN A 390 15.59 -0.18 -13.61
C GLN A 390 16.00 -0.79 -12.27
N LEU A 391 15.76 -0.09 -11.14
CA LEU A 391 16.14 -0.57 -9.82
C LEU A 391 15.08 -1.53 -9.26
N ASP A 392 15.35 -2.82 -9.40
CA ASP A 392 14.49 -3.90 -8.95
C ASP A 392 15.10 -4.60 -7.73
N LEU A 393 14.43 -4.48 -6.58
CA LEU A 393 14.87 -5.05 -5.30
C LEU A 393 14.04 -6.27 -4.87
N SER A 394 13.19 -6.81 -5.76
CA SER A 394 12.20 -7.83 -5.43
C SER A 394 12.80 -9.15 -4.94
N ARG A 395 13.98 -9.53 -5.46
CA ARG A 395 14.71 -10.75 -5.07
C ARG A 395 16.15 -10.50 -4.61
N SER A 396 16.48 -9.26 -4.28
CA SER A 396 17.85 -8.92 -3.87
C SER A 396 18.10 -9.31 -2.41
N VAL A 397 19.18 -10.02 -2.14
CA VAL A 397 19.61 -10.35 -0.77
C VAL A 397 20.49 -9.22 -0.22
N GLY A 398 20.33 -8.89 1.06
CA GLY A 398 21.04 -7.83 1.76
C GLY A 398 20.26 -7.30 2.96
N TRP A 399 20.83 -6.36 3.71
CA TRP A 399 20.11 -5.68 4.80
C TRP A 399 19.48 -4.38 4.29
N PHE A 400 18.20 -4.43 3.92
CA PHE A 400 17.50 -3.27 3.34
C PHE A 400 16.71 -2.44 4.35
N THR A 401 16.53 -2.93 5.57
CA THR A 401 15.68 -2.32 6.60
C THR A 401 15.87 -0.81 6.67
N ALA A 402 14.79 -0.06 6.52
CA ALA A 402 14.78 1.36 6.84
C ALA A 402 14.35 1.52 8.30
N LEU A 403 15.12 2.28 9.06
CA LEU A 403 14.88 2.60 10.46
C LEU A 403 14.77 4.11 10.59
N TYR A 404 13.59 4.59 10.96
CA TYR A 404 13.34 6.03 11.05
C TYR A 404 12.48 6.35 12.27
N PRO A 405 12.65 7.54 12.85
CA PRO A 405 11.84 7.93 13.98
C PRO A 405 10.47 8.45 13.54
N LEU A 406 9.48 8.19 14.38
CA LEU A 406 8.13 8.69 14.21
C LEU A 406 7.60 9.21 15.55
N ARG A 407 7.04 10.41 15.53
CA ARG A 407 6.31 10.97 16.67
C ARG A 407 4.82 10.77 16.45
N LEU A 408 4.15 10.12 17.39
CA LEU A 408 2.76 9.72 17.31
C LEU A 408 1.96 10.39 18.42
N ALA A 409 1.04 11.27 18.05
CA ALA A 409 0.07 11.88 18.94
C ALA A 409 -1.33 11.33 18.60
N PRO A 410 -1.98 10.56 19.50
CA PRO A 410 -3.33 10.06 19.23
C PRO A 410 -4.37 11.19 19.17
N GLY A 411 -4.07 12.37 19.72
CA GLY A 411 -4.87 13.60 19.64
C GLY A 411 -6.14 13.57 20.51
N SER A 412 -6.89 12.47 20.45
CA SER A 412 -8.14 12.23 21.15
C SER A 412 -8.20 10.80 21.69
N ARG A 413 -9.10 10.56 22.65
CA ARG A 413 -9.43 9.20 23.13
C ARG A 413 -10.51 8.53 22.29
N ALA A 414 -11.21 9.29 21.44
CA ALA A 414 -12.23 8.74 20.55
C ALA A 414 -11.55 7.86 19.47
N PRO A 415 -11.95 6.58 19.31
CA PRO A 415 -11.30 5.66 18.38
C PRO A 415 -11.15 6.20 16.95
N GLY A 416 -12.24 6.74 16.39
CA GLY A 416 -12.23 7.26 15.02
C GLY A 416 -11.28 8.46 14.82
N GLU A 417 -11.18 9.36 15.81
CA GLU A 417 -10.27 10.50 15.73
C GLU A 417 -8.81 10.06 15.90
N ALA A 418 -8.55 9.13 16.82
CA ALA A 418 -7.21 8.58 17.04
C ALA A 418 -6.70 7.82 15.80
N ILE A 419 -7.56 7.02 15.16
CA ILE A 419 -7.24 6.33 13.91
C ILE A 419 -6.88 7.34 12.82
N LYS A 420 -7.73 8.37 12.60
CA LYS A 420 -7.46 9.42 11.60
C LYS A 420 -6.15 10.17 11.88
N ALA A 421 -5.90 10.54 13.13
CA ALA A 421 -4.69 11.28 13.52
C ALA A 421 -3.42 10.47 13.28
N ILE A 422 -3.41 9.19 13.67
CA ILE A 422 -2.24 8.32 13.55
C ILE A 422 -2.00 7.93 12.10
N LYS A 423 -3.07 7.56 11.38
CA LYS A 423 -3.04 7.33 9.93
C LYS A 423 -2.37 8.50 9.21
N GLU A 424 -2.75 9.73 9.55
CA GLU A 424 -2.18 10.89 8.89
C GLU A 424 -0.70 11.12 9.24
N GLN A 425 -0.33 10.99 10.52
CA GLN A 425 1.08 11.10 10.92
C GLN A 425 1.98 10.05 10.26
N VAL A 426 1.47 8.82 10.08
CA VAL A 426 2.21 7.75 9.38
C VAL A 426 2.34 8.05 7.89
N ARG A 427 1.29 8.56 7.23
CA ARG A 427 1.29 8.84 5.78
C ARG A 427 2.02 10.12 5.39
N GLN A 428 2.14 11.08 6.31
CA GLN A 428 2.96 12.27 6.12
C GLN A 428 4.46 11.98 6.03
N VAL A 429 4.91 10.81 6.50
CA VAL A 429 6.32 10.44 6.42
C VAL A 429 6.73 10.28 4.95
N PRO A 430 7.62 11.15 4.43
CA PRO A 430 8.06 11.06 3.04
C PRO A 430 8.88 9.78 2.81
N GLY A 431 8.75 9.20 1.61
CA GLY A 431 9.57 8.07 1.18
C GLY A 431 9.54 6.83 2.09
N GLN A 432 8.46 6.65 2.87
CA GLN A 432 8.36 5.59 3.90
C GLN A 432 9.53 5.62 4.90
N GLY A 433 10.07 6.82 5.17
CA GLY A 433 11.11 7.06 6.15
C GLY A 433 12.55 6.77 5.68
N LEU A 434 12.75 6.25 4.47
CA LEU A 434 14.06 5.89 3.97
C LEU A 434 15.03 7.10 3.93
N GLY A 435 14.52 8.28 3.58
CA GLY A 435 15.30 9.51 3.52
C GLY A 435 15.93 9.93 4.85
N TYR A 436 15.35 9.52 6.00
CA TYR A 436 15.96 9.76 7.31
C TYR A 436 17.36 9.18 7.41
N GLY A 437 17.51 7.91 7.01
CA GLY A 437 18.79 7.22 7.07
C GLY A 437 19.81 7.85 6.12
N VAL A 438 19.36 8.22 4.91
CA VAL A 438 20.18 8.91 3.92
C VAL A 438 20.70 10.25 4.47
N LEU A 439 19.82 11.08 5.01
CA LEU A 439 20.18 12.38 5.58
C LEU A 439 21.08 12.24 6.81
N ARG A 440 20.73 11.36 7.76
CA ARG A 440 21.43 11.23 9.04
C ARG A 440 22.81 10.57 8.90
N TYR A 441 22.93 9.51 8.09
CA TYR A 441 24.13 8.65 8.08
C TYR A 441 25.01 8.86 6.86
N LEU A 442 24.46 9.32 5.73
CA LEU A 442 25.25 9.60 4.53
C LEU A 442 25.49 11.10 4.32
N GLY A 443 24.76 11.97 5.04
CA GLY A 443 24.93 13.41 5.01
C GLY A 443 26.03 13.94 5.94
N GLU A 444 26.66 15.05 5.54
CA GLU A 444 27.70 15.74 6.31
C GLU A 444 27.29 17.17 6.71
N ASP A 445 26.06 17.57 6.40
CA ASP A 445 25.57 18.93 6.57
C ASP A 445 25.13 19.24 8.03
N ASP A 446 24.58 20.43 8.23
CA ASP A 446 24.03 20.84 9.53
C ASP A 446 22.81 20.00 9.96
N LEU A 447 21.96 19.60 9.00
CA LEU A 447 20.78 18.80 9.28
C LEU A 447 21.16 17.40 9.79
N ALA A 448 22.12 16.73 9.15
CA ALA A 448 22.64 15.44 9.60
C ALA A 448 23.12 15.50 11.05
N ARG A 449 23.85 16.55 11.43
CA ARG A 449 24.33 16.77 12.80
C ARG A 449 23.19 17.03 13.80
N ARG A 450 22.17 17.79 13.41
CA ARG A 450 20.97 18.02 14.25
C ARG A 450 20.15 16.73 14.44
N LEU A 451 19.98 15.94 13.38
CA LEU A 451 19.32 14.63 13.46
C LEU A 451 20.10 13.65 14.35
N ALA A 452 21.42 13.69 14.29
CA ALA A 452 22.30 12.85 15.12
C ALA A 452 22.31 13.26 16.61
N SER A 453 22.21 14.56 16.91
CA SER A 453 22.27 15.08 18.29
C SER A 453 20.93 15.05 19.03
N ARG A 454 19.81 14.94 18.31
CA ARG A 454 18.49 14.73 18.91
C ARG A 454 18.47 13.42 19.72
N THR A 455 17.89 13.47 20.91
CA THR A 455 17.65 12.26 21.72
C THR A 455 16.92 11.20 20.90
N ALA A 456 17.51 10.01 20.80
CA ALA A 456 16.93 8.90 20.03
C ALA A 456 15.66 8.39 20.72
N PRO A 457 14.63 7.96 19.95
CA PRO A 457 13.50 7.26 20.52
C PRO A 457 13.95 5.99 21.24
N GLN A 458 13.27 5.66 22.34
CA GLN A 458 13.65 4.55 23.22
C GLN A 458 12.80 3.29 23.00
N ILE A 459 11.85 3.35 22.08
CA ILE A 459 10.96 2.25 21.72
C ILE A 459 11.13 1.98 20.23
N THR A 460 11.47 0.74 19.86
CA THR A 460 11.44 0.28 18.47
C THR A 460 10.18 -0.53 18.24
N PHE A 461 9.48 -0.26 17.13
CA PHE A 461 8.31 -1.00 16.69
C PHE A 461 8.58 -1.62 15.31
N ASN A 462 8.28 -2.91 15.17
CA ASN A 462 8.39 -3.63 13.90
C ASN A 462 7.19 -4.58 13.74
N TYR A 463 6.59 -4.60 12.55
CA TYR A 463 5.58 -5.58 12.16
C TYR A 463 6.14 -6.47 11.03
N LEU A 464 6.32 -7.75 11.33
CA LEU A 464 6.96 -8.76 10.46
C LEU A 464 5.98 -9.41 9.48
N GLY A 465 4.74 -8.92 9.39
CA GLY A 465 3.75 -9.45 8.46
C GLY A 465 3.14 -10.78 8.89
N GLN A 466 2.49 -11.41 7.92
CA GLN A 466 1.95 -12.75 8.05
C GLN A 466 3.02 -13.80 7.74
N PHE A 467 3.16 -14.77 8.64
CA PHE A 467 4.05 -15.92 8.47
C PHE A 467 3.20 -17.18 8.45
N ASP A 468 3.17 -17.87 7.31
CA ASP A 468 2.59 -19.20 7.23
C ASP A 468 3.68 -20.25 7.52
N PRO A 469 3.64 -20.92 8.69
CA PRO A 469 4.60 -21.97 9.01
C PRO A 469 4.38 -23.25 8.18
N GLY A 470 3.35 -23.29 7.34
CA GLY A 470 2.81 -24.50 6.72
C GLY A 470 3.69 -25.28 5.73
N ARG A 471 4.85 -24.75 5.29
CA ARG A 471 5.95 -25.45 4.58
C ARG A 471 6.92 -24.42 4.01
N LEU A 472 8.14 -24.35 4.52
CA LEU A 472 9.18 -23.46 3.98
C LEU A 472 9.79 -24.09 2.72
N ALA A 473 10.10 -23.24 1.74
CA ALA A 473 10.82 -23.60 0.53
C ALA A 473 10.19 -24.80 -0.23
N ASP A 474 8.96 -24.61 -0.70
CA ASP A 474 8.15 -25.64 -1.38
C ASP A 474 7.96 -26.94 -0.57
N GLY A 475 8.07 -26.83 0.75
CA GLY A 475 7.92 -27.94 1.68
C GLY A 475 9.14 -28.83 1.81
N LEU A 476 10.33 -28.30 1.55
CA LEU A 476 11.57 -28.99 1.90
C LEU A 476 11.83 -28.96 3.42
N PHE A 477 11.37 -27.91 4.12
CA PHE A 477 11.68 -27.68 5.53
C PHE A 477 10.45 -27.29 6.37
N ASP A 478 10.46 -27.74 7.62
CA ASP A 478 9.71 -27.14 8.73
C ASP A 478 10.65 -26.34 9.64
N LEU A 479 10.12 -25.40 10.43
CA LEU A 479 10.88 -24.81 11.53
C LEU A 479 11.07 -25.83 12.65
N ALA A 480 12.29 -25.90 13.17
CA ALA A 480 12.60 -26.73 14.32
C ALA A 480 12.20 -26.02 15.63
N GLY A 481 11.83 -26.78 16.65
CA GLY A 481 11.35 -26.24 17.93
C GLY A 481 12.45 -26.01 18.97
N GLU A 482 13.68 -26.46 18.68
CA GLU A 482 14.82 -26.38 19.58
C GLU A 482 15.38 -24.96 19.68
N HIS A 483 16.03 -24.66 20.82
CA HIS A 483 16.56 -23.32 21.10
C HIS A 483 17.81 -23.03 20.25
N LEU A 484 17.80 -21.91 19.53
CA LEU A 484 18.91 -21.47 18.68
C LEU A 484 20.10 -20.88 19.46
N GLY A 485 19.90 -20.52 20.72
CA GLY A 485 20.86 -19.73 21.48
C GLY A 485 20.73 -18.23 21.19
N ALA A 486 21.67 -17.44 21.72
CA ALA A 486 21.69 -16.00 21.49
C ALA A 486 22.26 -15.66 20.11
N SER A 487 21.45 -15.06 19.24
CA SER A 487 21.88 -14.57 17.92
C SER A 487 22.66 -13.26 17.96
N LEU A 488 22.50 -12.52 19.06
CA LEU A 488 23.21 -11.30 19.35
C LEU A 488 24.11 -11.54 20.56
N ASP A 489 25.27 -10.89 20.63
CA ASP A 489 26.15 -10.95 21.80
C ASP A 489 25.41 -10.47 23.06
N PRO A 490 25.25 -11.32 24.10
CA PRO A 490 24.55 -10.93 25.33
C PRO A 490 25.17 -9.73 26.06
N SER A 491 26.46 -9.42 25.79
CA SER A 491 27.14 -8.27 26.40
C SER A 491 26.91 -6.94 25.68
N ALA A 492 26.41 -6.98 24.44
CA ALA A 492 26.07 -5.78 23.70
C ALA A 492 24.86 -5.07 24.33
N ASP A 493 24.86 -3.75 24.29
CA ASP A 493 23.71 -2.95 24.73
C ASP A 493 22.52 -3.12 23.78
N ALA A 494 21.32 -3.15 24.34
CA ALA A 494 20.09 -3.10 23.55
C ALA A 494 19.92 -1.73 22.87
N ASP A 495 19.61 -1.76 21.57
CA ASP A 495 19.41 -0.59 20.69
C ASP A 495 18.29 0.32 21.19
N SER A 496 17.30 -0.25 21.89
CA SER A 496 16.17 0.45 22.48
C SER A 496 15.83 -0.12 23.84
N GLU A 497 15.19 0.69 24.69
CA GLU A 497 14.70 0.25 26.00
C GLU A 497 13.64 -0.83 25.82
N TRP A 498 12.70 -0.60 24.89
CA TRP A 498 11.68 -1.57 24.48
C TRP A 498 11.78 -1.86 22.98
N VAL A 499 11.68 -3.14 22.62
CA VAL A 499 11.49 -3.57 21.22
C VAL A 499 10.20 -4.36 21.14
N ILE A 500 9.25 -3.82 20.39
CA ILE A 500 7.91 -4.36 20.19
C ILE A 500 7.85 -4.93 18.78
N THR A 501 7.66 -6.25 18.69
CA THR A 501 7.59 -6.95 17.41
C THR A 501 6.25 -7.64 17.28
N GLY A 502 5.53 -7.36 16.18
CA GLY A 502 4.28 -8.03 15.83
C GLY A 502 4.45 -8.97 14.65
N GLN A 503 3.77 -10.12 14.68
CA GLN A 503 3.69 -11.05 13.55
C GLN A 503 2.36 -11.81 13.61
N VAL A 504 1.82 -12.23 12.48
CA VAL A 504 0.69 -13.16 12.47
C VAL A 504 1.22 -14.58 12.25
N ARG A 505 0.88 -15.47 13.18
CA ARG A 505 1.25 -16.89 13.14
C ARG A 505 0.08 -17.74 13.59
N ASP A 506 -0.17 -18.83 12.88
CA ASP A 506 -1.26 -19.77 13.18
C ASP A 506 -2.65 -19.07 13.29
N GLY A 507 -2.86 -18.02 12.49
CA GLY A 507 -4.08 -17.22 12.47
C GLY A 507 -4.25 -16.23 13.62
N CYS A 508 -3.22 -16.05 14.48
CA CYS A 508 -3.24 -15.11 15.60
C CYS A 508 -2.14 -14.04 15.44
N LEU A 509 -2.48 -12.77 15.69
CA LEU A 509 -1.46 -11.75 15.89
C LEU A 509 -0.75 -11.99 17.22
N GLN A 510 0.56 -12.20 17.18
CA GLN A 510 1.43 -12.32 18.33
C GLN A 510 2.28 -11.06 18.47
N LEU A 511 2.29 -10.48 19.66
CA LEU A 511 3.08 -9.30 20.00
C LEU A 511 4.11 -9.68 21.06
N SER A 512 5.38 -9.43 20.77
CA SER A 512 6.51 -9.69 21.66
C SER A 512 7.15 -8.38 22.10
N TRP A 513 7.24 -8.16 23.39
CA TRP A 513 7.88 -7.00 24.02
C TRP A 513 9.18 -7.42 24.67
N ARG A 514 10.32 -7.01 24.12
CA ARG A 514 11.63 -7.19 24.76
C ARG A 514 11.99 -5.91 25.54
N TYR A 515 12.41 -6.06 26.79
CA TYR A 515 12.76 -4.94 27.67
C TYR A 515 13.88 -5.31 28.64
N GLY A 516 14.60 -4.33 29.19
CA GLY A 516 15.60 -4.55 30.24
C GLY A 516 14.96 -4.90 31.58
N CYS A 517 15.14 -6.13 32.07
CA CYS A 517 14.47 -6.62 33.30
C CYS A 517 15.06 -6.02 34.60
N GLU A 518 16.27 -5.47 34.53
CA GLU A 518 16.87 -4.66 35.60
C GLU A 518 16.36 -3.21 35.60
N ARG A 519 15.77 -2.76 34.49
CA ARG A 519 15.34 -1.37 34.27
C ARG A 519 13.83 -1.18 34.46
N PHE A 520 13.04 -2.19 34.09
CA PHE A 520 11.57 -2.20 34.19
C PHE A 520 11.07 -3.41 34.96
N ASP A 521 9.97 -3.24 35.71
CA ASP A 521 9.28 -4.36 36.35
C ASP A 521 8.56 -5.22 35.30
N SER A 522 8.59 -6.53 35.46
CA SER A 522 7.92 -7.45 34.53
C SER A 522 6.40 -7.35 34.63
N GLU A 523 5.85 -7.10 35.82
CA GLU A 523 4.40 -6.91 36.01
C GLU A 523 3.91 -5.66 35.28
N LEU A 524 4.71 -4.58 35.31
CA LEU A 524 4.42 -3.35 34.58
C LEU A 524 4.37 -3.59 33.06
N VAL A 525 5.39 -4.24 32.50
CA VAL A 525 5.45 -4.48 31.06
C VAL A 525 4.37 -5.46 30.61
N GLN A 526 4.07 -6.48 31.41
CA GLN A 526 2.95 -7.39 31.16
C GLN A 526 1.62 -6.64 31.11
N GLY A 527 1.33 -5.80 32.12
CA GLY A 527 0.09 -5.01 32.15
C GLY A 527 -0.03 -4.07 30.94
N LEU A 528 1.06 -3.43 30.53
CA LEU A 528 1.06 -2.57 29.33
C LEU A 528 0.84 -3.34 28.03
N ALA A 529 1.40 -4.55 27.91
CA ALA A 529 1.17 -5.40 26.74
C ALA A 529 -0.29 -5.87 26.67
N GLU A 530 -0.91 -6.18 27.81
CA GLU A 530 -2.34 -6.52 27.90
C GLU A 530 -3.24 -5.32 27.60
N ASP A 531 -2.93 -4.15 28.15
CA ASP A 531 -3.64 -2.89 27.86
C ASP A 531 -3.53 -2.51 26.37
N TYR A 532 -2.37 -2.77 25.75
CA TYR A 532 -2.18 -2.58 24.31
C TYR A 532 -3.09 -3.50 23.49
N LEU A 533 -3.18 -4.79 23.86
CA LEU A 533 -4.08 -5.74 23.21
C LEU A 533 -5.56 -5.36 23.38
N ALA A 534 -5.95 -4.89 24.57
CA ALA A 534 -7.31 -4.42 24.85
C ALA A 534 -7.66 -3.15 24.05
N SER A 535 -6.70 -2.21 23.96
CA SER A 535 -6.82 -1.00 23.13
C SER A 535 -7.01 -1.38 21.66
N LEU A 536 -6.19 -2.30 21.13
CA LEU A 536 -6.32 -2.81 19.76
C LEU A 536 -7.68 -3.48 19.52
N GLY A 537 -8.15 -4.31 20.45
CA GLY A 537 -9.48 -4.92 20.40
C GLY A 537 -10.60 -3.87 20.32
N THR A 538 -10.48 -2.77 21.09
CA THR A 538 -11.44 -1.66 21.06
C THR A 538 -11.46 -0.94 19.72
N LEU A 539 -10.30 -0.72 19.10
CA LEU A 539 -10.22 -0.11 17.76
C LEU A 539 -10.83 -1.02 16.69
N ILE A 540 -10.58 -2.33 16.76
CA ILE A 540 -11.17 -3.31 15.84
C ILE A 540 -12.70 -3.32 15.98
N ASP A 541 -13.21 -3.44 17.21
CA ASP A 541 -14.65 -3.47 17.47
C ASP A 541 -15.33 -2.16 17.02
N HIS A 542 -14.64 -1.02 17.15
CA HIS A 542 -15.08 0.27 16.61
C HIS A 542 -15.15 0.25 15.08
N CYS A 543 -14.10 -0.19 14.38
CA CYS A 543 -14.10 -0.26 12.91
C CYS A 543 -15.20 -1.17 12.35
N LEU A 544 -15.60 -2.21 13.10
CA LEU A 544 -16.68 -3.11 12.70
C LEU A 544 -18.09 -2.60 13.04
N SER A 545 -18.18 -1.49 13.79
CA SER A 545 -19.46 -0.95 14.24
C SER A 545 -20.22 -0.26 13.10
N PRO A 546 -21.56 -0.43 12.99
CA PRO A 546 -22.34 0.25 11.96
C PRO A 546 -22.17 1.77 11.99
N GLY A 547 -21.87 2.37 10.84
CA GLY A 547 -21.65 3.81 10.70
C GLY A 547 -20.24 4.29 11.09
N ALA A 548 -19.36 3.41 11.56
CA ALA A 548 -17.95 3.73 11.69
C ALA A 548 -17.34 3.87 10.29
N ALA A 549 -17.13 5.11 9.87
CA ALA A 549 -16.46 5.44 8.62
C ALA A 549 -15.66 6.72 8.77
N GLY A 550 -14.53 6.82 8.07
CA GLY A 550 -13.73 8.02 8.05
C GLY A 550 -12.70 8.03 6.94
N VAL A 551 -12.33 9.23 6.54
CA VAL A 551 -11.30 9.50 5.53
C VAL A 551 -10.38 10.59 6.04
N THR A 552 -9.15 10.61 5.55
CA THR A 552 -8.13 11.60 5.90
C THR A 552 -7.62 12.32 4.64
N PRO A 553 -7.01 13.51 4.77
CA PRO A 553 -6.43 14.22 3.63
C PRO A 553 -5.48 13.37 2.76
N SER A 554 -4.69 12.49 3.38
CA SER A 554 -3.81 11.56 2.68
C SER A 554 -4.53 10.51 1.82
N ASP A 555 -5.85 10.33 1.94
CA ASP A 555 -6.63 9.54 0.97
C ASP A 555 -6.85 10.31 -0.35
N PHE A 556 -6.77 11.64 -0.31
CA PHE A 556 -7.10 12.55 -1.42
C PHE A 556 -5.99 13.59 -1.67
N PRO A 557 -4.77 13.15 -2.06
CA PRO A 557 -3.59 14.03 -2.12
C PRO A 557 -3.75 15.21 -3.10
N LEU A 558 -4.61 15.08 -4.12
CA LEU A 558 -4.86 16.16 -5.09
C LEU A 558 -5.73 17.29 -4.53
N ALA A 559 -6.51 17.05 -3.47
CA ALA A 559 -7.44 18.04 -2.93
C ALA A 559 -6.73 19.16 -2.14
N SER A 560 -5.60 18.83 -1.49
CA SER A 560 -4.81 19.75 -0.66
C SER A 560 -5.64 20.49 0.41
N ILE A 561 -6.44 19.74 1.17
CA ILE A 561 -7.31 20.26 2.24
C ILE A 561 -6.94 19.73 3.62
N SER A 562 -7.35 20.45 4.66
CA SER A 562 -7.27 20.02 6.06
C SER A 562 -8.34 18.99 6.41
N GLN A 563 -8.17 18.27 7.53
CA GLN A 563 -9.18 17.34 8.04
C GLN A 563 -10.51 18.03 8.33
N ALA A 564 -10.49 19.28 8.84
CA ALA A 564 -11.71 20.03 9.15
C ALA A 564 -12.49 20.40 7.87
N GLN A 565 -11.78 20.77 6.81
CA GLN A 565 -12.38 21.03 5.49
C GLN A 565 -12.95 19.74 4.88
N LEU A 566 -12.25 18.61 5.04
CA LEU A 566 -12.71 17.30 4.57
C LEU A 566 -13.97 16.83 5.29
N ASP A 567 -14.00 16.95 6.63
CA ASP A 567 -15.15 16.58 7.46
C ASP A 567 -16.38 17.49 7.21
N ALA A 568 -16.19 18.67 6.61
CA ALA A 568 -17.25 19.63 6.28
C ALA A 568 -17.88 19.42 4.88
N LEU A 569 -17.38 18.49 4.07
CA LEU A 569 -17.92 18.22 2.75
C LEU A 569 -19.36 17.69 2.81
N PRO A 570 -20.21 17.98 1.80
CA PRO A 570 -21.62 17.58 1.78
C PRO A 570 -21.82 16.10 1.39
N VAL A 571 -20.91 15.21 1.79
CA VAL A 571 -20.91 13.78 1.47
C VAL A 571 -20.36 13.00 2.67
N ALA A 572 -21.00 11.88 3.01
CA ALA A 572 -20.54 11.03 4.10
C ALA A 572 -19.22 10.35 3.72
N ALA A 573 -18.32 10.14 4.69
CA ALA A 573 -17.01 9.52 4.47
C ALA A 573 -17.10 8.11 3.83
N ALA A 574 -18.14 7.33 4.16
CA ALA A 574 -18.37 6.01 3.57
C ALA A 574 -18.67 6.07 2.06
N ASP A 575 -19.35 7.14 1.64
CA ASP A 575 -19.85 7.35 0.29
C ASP A 575 -18.87 8.12 -0.60
N LEU A 576 -17.80 8.70 -0.03
CA LEU A 576 -16.80 9.45 -0.78
C LEU A 576 -15.74 8.53 -1.39
N GLU A 577 -15.75 8.31 -2.70
CA GLU A 577 -14.77 7.49 -3.42
C GLU A 577 -13.43 8.22 -3.61
N ASP A 578 -13.46 9.42 -4.19
CA ASP A 578 -12.30 10.24 -4.54
C ASP A 578 -12.62 11.74 -4.42
N LEU A 579 -11.60 12.59 -4.33
CA LEU A 579 -11.73 14.04 -4.18
C LEU A 579 -10.54 14.74 -4.84
N TYR A 580 -10.82 15.67 -5.76
CA TYR A 580 -9.78 16.37 -6.50
C TYR A 580 -10.28 17.73 -7.04
N PRO A 581 -9.39 18.65 -7.44
CA PRO A 581 -9.77 19.97 -7.95
C PRO A 581 -10.50 19.91 -9.29
N LEU A 582 -11.19 21.00 -9.64
CA LEU A 582 -11.76 21.20 -10.96
C LEU A 582 -10.67 21.60 -11.96
N SER A 583 -10.80 21.15 -13.20
CA SER A 583 -10.00 21.73 -14.29
C SER A 583 -10.34 23.21 -14.51
N PRO A 584 -9.44 24.03 -15.09
CA PRO A 584 -9.73 25.44 -15.35
C PRO A 584 -11.03 25.68 -16.13
N LEU A 585 -11.36 24.79 -17.08
CA LEU A 585 -12.61 24.85 -17.83
C LEU A 585 -13.83 24.56 -16.95
N GLN A 586 -13.74 23.54 -16.08
CA GLN A 586 -14.82 23.25 -15.10
C GLN A 586 -15.01 24.41 -14.12
N GLN A 587 -13.93 25.09 -13.69
CA GLN A 587 -14.01 26.27 -12.82
C GLN A 587 -14.75 27.42 -13.52
N GLY A 588 -14.45 27.69 -14.81
CA GLY A 588 -15.16 28.68 -15.60
C GLY A 588 -16.66 28.36 -15.76
N MET A 589 -16.99 27.11 -16.06
CA MET A 589 -18.39 26.67 -16.14
C MET A 589 -19.12 26.83 -14.80
N LEU A 590 -18.49 26.44 -13.69
CA LEU A 590 -19.03 26.63 -12.35
C LEU A 590 -19.29 28.12 -12.06
N PHE A 591 -18.33 28.99 -12.35
CA PHE A 591 -18.48 30.43 -12.17
C PHE A 591 -19.68 31.01 -12.94
N HIS A 592 -19.88 30.61 -14.19
CA HIS A 592 -21.03 31.05 -14.98
C HIS A 592 -22.35 30.46 -14.47
N ALA A 593 -22.36 29.19 -14.04
CA ALA A 593 -23.53 28.56 -13.45
C ALA A 593 -23.98 29.28 -12.17
N LEU A 594 -23.03 29.81 -11.37
CA LEU A 594 -23.31 30.59 -10.16
C LEU A 594 -23.83 32.01 -10.44
N GLN A 595 -23.50 32.61 -11.59
CA GLN A 595 -24.02 33.92 -11.98
C GLN A 595 -25.37 33.87 -12.69
N GLY A 596 -25.72 32.73 -13.29
CA GLY A 596 -26.96 32.56 -14.04
C GLY A 596 -28.21 32.50 -13.15
N ALA A 597 -29.29 33.16 -13.56
CA ALA A 597 -30.53 33.24 -12.79
C ALA A 597 -31.40 31.95 -12.79
N ALA A 598 -30.98 30.86 -13.43
CA ALA A 598 -31.91 29.77 -13.76
C ALA A 598 -31.38 28.33 -13.76
N GLY A 599 -30.16 28.02 -13.30
CA GLY A 599 -29.67 26.62 -13.23
C GLY A 599 -29.66 25.83 -14.57
N SER A 600 -29.94 26.50 -15.69
CA SER A 600 -30.09 25.96 -17.04
C SER A 600 -28.87 26.27 -17.93
N ALA A 601 -27.95 27.12 -17.47
CA ALA A 601 -26.69 27.34 -18.14
C ALA A 601 -25.92 26.02 -18.23
N TYR A 602 -25.34 25.74 -19.40
CA TYR A 602 -24.56 24.51 -19.63
C TYR A 602 -25.35 23.20 -19.46
N VAL A 603 -26.67 23.21 -19.60
CA VAL A 603 -27.47 21.99 -19.69
C VAL A 603 -27.51 21.51 -21.14
N ASN A 604 -26.96 20.32 -21.38
CA ASN A 604 -26.97 19.66 -22.68
C ASN A 604 -28.02 18.55 -22.70
N GLN A 605 -28.75 18.43 -23.80
CA GLN A 605 -29.75 17.39 -23.98
C GLN A 605 -29.60 16.68 -25.33
N VAL A 606 -29.73 15.36 -25.30
CA VAL A 606 -29.76 14.48 -26.48
C VAL A 606 -31.10 13.77 -26.53
N CYS A 607 -31.85 13.97 -27.61
CA CYS A 607 -33.15 13.34 -27.84
C CYS A 607 -33.06 12.49 -29.12
N VAL A 608 -33.07 11.16 -28.98
CA VAL A 608 -32.90 10.23 -30.12
C VAL A 608 -33.94 9.11 -30.07
N PRO A 609 -34.63 8.82 -31.18
CA PRO A 609 -35.48 7.64 -31.28
C PRO A 609 -34.62 6.37 -31.37
N LEU A 610 -35.01 5.35 -30.62
CA LEU A 610 -34.40 4.03 -30.60
C LEU A 610 -35.40 3.02 -31.15
N SER A 611 -34.96 2.19 -32.09
CA SER A 611 -35.73 1.11 -32.70
C SER A 611 -35.02 -0.21 -32.50
N ASP A 612 -35.79 -1.27 -32.32
CA ASP A 612 -35.29 -2.63 -32.11
C ASP A 612 -34.36 -2.76 -30.89
N VAL A 613 -34.69 -2.04 -29.81
CA VAL A 613 -33.93 -2.04 -28.55
C VAL A 613 -34.72 -2.73 -27.43
N ASP A 614 -34.03 -3.56 -26.65
CA ASP A 614 -34.49 -4.01 -25.34
C ASP A 614 -34.21 -2.92 -24.30
N GLY A 615 -35.27 -2.26 -23.84
CA GLY A 615 -35.15 -1.13 -22.91
C GLY A 615 -34.53 -1.48 -21.56
N LEU A 616 -34.73 -2.69 -21.04
CA LEU A 616 -34.15 -3.10 -19.75
C LEU A 616 -32.66 -3.36 -19.89
N ARG A 617 -32.26 -4.04 -20.96
CA ARG A 617 -30.85 -4.29 -21.26
C ARG A 617 -30.10 -2.99 -21.55
N PHE A 618 -30.74 -2.03 -22.23
CA PHE A 618 -30.16 -0.71 -22.48
C PHE A 618 -30.00 0.10 -21.18
N ALA A 619 -31.00 0.06 -20.29
CA ALA A 619 -30.92 0.69 -18.97
C ALA A 619 -29.76 0.11 -18.14
N ALA A 620 -29.65 -1.22 -18.06
CA ALA A 620 -28.58 -1.90 -17.34
C ALA A 620 -27.18 -1.54 -17.90
N ALA A 621 -27.05 -1.44 -19.23
CA ALA A 621 -25.81 -0.99 -19.86
C ALA A 621 -25.45 0.46 -19.47
N TRP A 622 -26.44 1.35 -19.41
CA TRP A 622 -26.23 2.73 -19.00
C TRP A 622 -25.85 2.86 -17.52
N GLU A 623 -26.52 2.11 -16.65
CA GLU A 623 -26.23 2.01 -15.22
C GLU A 623 -24.79 1.55 -14.99
N ARG A 624 -24.37 0.52 -15.72
CA ARG A 624 -23.00 0.02 -15.64
C ARG A 624 -21.96 1.06 -16.03
N VAL A 625 -22.15 1.76 -17.16
CA VAL A 625 -21.25 2.87 -17.55
C VAL A 625 -21.25 3.99 -16.51
N SER A 626 -22.40 4.31 -15.91
CA SER A 626 -22.49 5.30 -14.83
C SER A 626 -21.75 4.86 -13.55
N HIS A 627 -21.63 3.55 -13.31
CA HIS A 627 -20.85 2.98 -12.22
C HIS A 627 -19.35 2.82 -12.55
N GLU A 628 -18.98 2.67 -13.82
CA GLU A 628 -17.56 2.54 -14.21
C GLU A 628 -16.85 3.91 -14.31
N HIS A 629 -17.57 4.99 -14.60
CA HIS A 629 -16.99 6.33 -14.78
C HIS A 629 -17.30 7.27 -13.61
N GLY A 630 -16.31 7.50 -12.74
CA GLY A 630 -16.45 8.35 -11.54
C GLY A 630 -16.97 9.76 -11.82
N ILE A 631 -16.62 10.38 -12.97
CA ILE A 631 -17.11 11.72 -13.32
C ILE A 631 -18.64 11.79 -13.41
N LEU A 632 -19.32 10.69 -13.76
CA LEU A 632 -20.78 10.61 -13.82
C LEU A 632 -21.45 10.58 -12.44
N ARG A 633 -20.65 10.35 -11.39
CA ARG A 633 -21.04 10.38 -9.97
C ARG A 633 -20.47 11.59 -9.23
N ALA A 634 -19.94 12.57 -9.95
CA ALA A 634 -19.30 13.73 -9.36
C ALA A 634 -20.33 14.76 -8.85
N GLY A 635 -20.14 15.20 -7.60
CA GLY A 635 -20.68 16.44 -7.08
C GLY A 635 -19.59 17.50 -6.93
N PHE A 636 -19.97 18.77 -6.86
CA PHE A 636 -19.04 19.91 -6.78
C PHE A 636 -19.22 20.68 -5.48
N ALA A 637 -18.10 21.07 -4.86
CA ALA A 637 -18.04 21.84 -3.63
C ALA A 637 -17.17 23.09 -3.85
N TRP A 638 -17.70 24.26 -3.52
CA TRP A 638 -17.02 25.56 -3.65
C TRP A 638 -17.34 26.52 -2.50
N GLU A 639 -18.21 26.10 -1.59
CA GLU A 639 -18.63 26.87 -0.42
C GLU A 639 -17.71 26.55 0.77
N GLY A 640 -17.68 27.44 1.77
CA GLY A 640 -16.87 27.28 2.97
C GLY A 640 -15.42 27.71 2.78
N ASP A 641 -14.57 27.29 3.71
CA ASP A 641 -13.14 27.61 3.74
C ASP A 641 -12.35 26.63 2.86
N LEU A 642 -12.75 26.46 1.58
CA LEU A 642 -12.01 25.61 0.65
C LEU A 642 -10.95 26.44 -0.11
N PRO A 643 -9.72 25.92 -0.30
CA PRO A 643 -8.67 26.65 -1.00
C PRO A 643 -8.98 26.87 -2.49
N GLN A 644 -9.81 25.99 -3.06
CA GLN A 644 -10.29 26.02 -4.43
C GLN A 644 -11.56 25.16 -4.54
N PRO A 645 -12.38 25.34 -5.59
CA PRO A 645 -13.47 24.41 -5.88
C PRO A 645 -12.94 22.98 -6.05
N LEU A 646 -13.66 22.02 -5.49
CA LEU A 646 -13.37 20.59 -5.55
C LEU A 646 -14.53 19.82 -6.18
N GLN A 647 -14.22 18.70 -6.80
CA GLN A 647 -15.18 17.70 -7.21
C GLN A 647 -14.97 16.44 -6.39
N TRP A 648 -16.05 15.97 -5.77
CA TRP A 648 -16.09 14.77 -4.96
C TRP A 648 -16.84 13.68 -5.72
N ILE A 649 -16.31 12.47 -5.68
CA ILE A 649 -16.86 11.33 -6.42
C ILE A 649 -17.64 10.46 -5.46
N HIS A 650 -18.94 10.30 -5.72
CA HIS A 650 -19.76 9.39 -4.93
C HIS A 650 -19.45 7.94 -5.31
N ARG A 651 -19.36 7.05 -4.33
CA ARG A 651 -19.05 5.62 -4.53
C ARG A 651 -20.12 4.91 -5.35
N GLN A 652 -21.39 5.12 -4.98
CA GLN A 652 -22.53 4.55 -5.70
C GLN A 652 -23.73 5.50 -5.68
N LEU A 653 -24.34 5.75 -6.83
CA LEU A 653 -25.58 6.53 -6.92
C LEU A 653 -26.74 5.64 -7.38
N PRO A 654 -28.00 6.01 -7.09
CA PRO A 654 -29.16 5.42 -7.72
C PRO A 654 -29.07 5.49 -9.25
N SER A 655 -29.78 4.58 -9.94
CA SER A 655 -29.85 4.58 -11.39
C SER A 655 -30.27 5.95 -11.94
N PRO A 656 -29.54 6.49 -12.94
CA PRO A 656 -29.95 7.71 -13.62
C PRO A 656 -31.11 7.46 -14.61
N VAL A 657 -31.49 6.19 -14.84
CA VAL A 657 -32.45 5.78 -15.85
C VAL A 657 -33.86 5.70 -15.27
N ARG A 658 -34.79 6.43 -15.90
CA ARG A 658 -36.23 6.39 -15.62
C ARG A 658 -36.96 5.85 -16.84
N HIS A 659 -37.95 4.99 -16.60
CA HIS A 659 -38.78 4.43 -17.65
C HIS A 659 -40.17 5.08 -17.63
N LEU A 660 -40.68 5.44 -18.81
CA LEU A 660 -42.08 5.82 -19.01
C LEU A 660 -42.70 4.89 -20.05
N ASP A 661 -43.94 4.47 -19.84
CA ASP A 661 -44.67 3.64 -20.79
C ASP A 661 -45.81 4.45 -21.43
N TRP A 662 -45.61 4.82 -22.70
CA TRP A 662 -46.53 5.62 -23.50
C TRP A 662 -47.10 4.83 -24.69
N ARG A 663 -47.04 3.49 -24.65
CA ARG A 663 -47.55 2.62 -25.73
C ARG A 663 -49.02 2.86 -26.08
N GLU A 664 -49.80 3.32 -25.11
CA GLU A 664 -51.24 3.60 -25.29
C GLU A 664 -51.52 5.02 -25.83
N ARG A 665 -50.51 5.87 -26.01
CA ARG A 665 -50.68 7.23 -26.54
C ARG A 665 -50.72 7.22 -28.07
N GLY A 666 -51.57 8.05 -28.67
CA GLY A 666 -51.60 8.25 -30.12
C GLY A 666 -50.30 8.89 -30.63
N ALA A 667 -49.82 8.48 -31.80
CA ALA A 667 -48.49 8.87 -32.32
C ALA A 667 -48.26 10.39 -32.43
N GLU A 668 -49.27 11.15 -32.87
CA GLU A 668 -49.18 12.60 -33.01
C GLU A 668 -49.16 13.32 -31.66
N GLN A 669 -49.99 12.85 -30.72
CA GLN A 669 -50.03 13.34 -29.35
C GLN A 669 -48.71 13.04 -28.62
N ALA A 670 -48.19 11.81 -28.76
CA ALA A 670 -46.91 11.42 -28.17
C ALA A 670 -45.76 12.31 -28.67
N ARG A 671 -45.76 12.73 -29.95
CA ARG A 671 -44.71 13.59 -30.50
C ARG A 671 -44.67 14.99 -29.87
N LEU A 672 -45.84 15.60 -29.65
CA LEU A 672 -45.95 16.91 -28.99
C LEU A 672 -45.55 16.81 -27.52
N GLU A 673 -46.09 15.82 -26.81
CA GLU A 673 -45.80 15.60 -25.40
C GLU A 673 -44.34 15.21 -25.14
N LEU A 674 -43.67 14.56 -26.09
CA LEU A 674 -42.23 14.27 -26.00
C LEU A 674 -41.38 15.54 -26.05
N ALA A 675 -41.77 16.53 -26.85
CA ALA A 675 -41.06 17.81 -26.91
C ALA A 675 -41.25 18.59 -25.61
N GLU A 676 -42.49 18.66 -25.10
CA GLU A 676 -42.79 19.28 -23.81
C GLU A 676 -42.07 18.59 -22.65
N LEU A 677 -41.99 17.25 -22.67
CA LEU A 677 -41.25 16.47 -21.69
C LEU A 677 -39.75 16.76 -21.76
N ALA A 678 -39.18 16.83 -22.97
CA ALA A 678 -37.77 17.16 -23.16
C ALA A 678 -37.45 18.57 -22.64
N ASP A 679 -38.27 19.57 -22.98
CA ASP A 679 -38.14 20.94 -22.48
C ASP A 679 -38.25 21.00 -20.95
N ALA A 680 -39.24 20.32 -20.37
CA ALA A 680 -39.41 20.25 -18.92
C ALA A 680 -38.21 19.60 -18.21
N GLU A 681 -37.65 18.52 -18.77
CA GLU A 681 -36.46 17.86 -18.23
C GLU A 681 -35.20 18.76 -18.33
N ARG A 682 -35.09 19.59 -19.38
CA ARG A 682 -33.99 20.55 -19.55
C ARG A 682 -34.13 21.71 -18.56
N ASP A 683 -35.32 22.29 -18.46
CA ASP A 683 -35.61 23.49 -17.68
C ASP A 683 -35.55 23.22 -16.17
N GLN A 684 -35.66 21.95 -15.74
CA GLN A 684 -35.42 21.55 -14.35
C GLN A 684 -33.99 21.90 -13.87
N GLY A 685 -33.00 21.99 -14.78
CA GLY A 685 -31.62 22.32 -14.43
C GLY A 685 -30.93 21.27 -13.55
N PHE A 686 -29.82 21.67 -12.92
CA PHE A 686 -29.07 20.84 -11.95
C PHE A 686 -28.53 21.68 -10.78
N ASP A 687 -28.62 21.15 -9.56
CA ASP A 687 -27.82 21.63 -8.43
C ASP A 687 -26.47 20.90 -8.45
N LEU A 688 -25.40 21.62 -8.76
CA LEU A 688 -24.06 21.04 -8.91
C LEU A 688 -23.52 20.37 -7.64
N ARG A 689 -24.12 20.63 -6.47
CA ARG A 689 -23.76 19.98 -5.20
C ARG A 689 -24.39 18.61 -5.05
N ARG A 690 -25.36 18.23 -5.89
CA ARG A 690 -26.20 17.03 -5.71
C ARG A 690 -26.17 16.15 -6.95
N PRO A 691 -25.24 15.18 -7.03
CA PRO A 691 -25.26 14.19 -8.10
C PRO A 691 -26.47 13.24 -7.97
N PRO A 692 -26.90 12.56 -9.05
CA PRO A 692 -26.29 12.58 -10.38
C PRO A 692 -26.60 13.86 -11.16
N LEU A 693 -25.60 14.39 -11.88
CA LEU A 693 -25.76 15.56 -12.76
C LEU A 693 -26.11 15.16 -14.20
N GLN A 694 -26.82 14.03 -14.30
CA GLN A 694 -27.42 13.49 -15.52
C GLN A 694 -28.76 12.82 -15.19
N ARG A 695 -29.67 12.83 -16.15
CA ARG A 695 -30.97 12.16 -16.13
C ARG A 695 -31.18 11.49 -17.47
N VAL A 696 -31.56 10.21 -17.45
CA VAL A 696 -31.80 9.40 -18.65
C VAL A 696 -33.25 8.95 -18.62
N LEU A 697 -34.02 9.31 -19.63
CA LEU A 697 -35.42 8.92 -19.74
C LEU A 697 -35.60 8.01 -20.96
N LEU A 698 -36.11 6.82 -20.73
CA LEU A 698 -36.50 5.86 -21.76
C LEU A 698 -38.02 5.82 -21.85
N VAL A 699 -38.57 6.52 -22.84
CA VAL A 699 -40.02 6.56 -23.08
C VAL A 699 -40.38 5.47 -24.08
N ARG A 700 -41.10 4.44 -23.64
CA ARG A 700 -41.55 3.32 -24.47
C ARG A 700 -42.76 3.76 -25.30
N LEU A 701 -42.62 3.72 -26.63
CA LEU A 701 -43.67 4.10 -27.59
C LEU A 701 -44.27 2.88 -28.30
N GLY A 702 -43.58 1.73 -28.26
CA GLY A 702 -44.05 0.46 -28.83
C GLY A 702 -43.35 -0.72 -28.14
N GLU A 703 -43.47 -1.93 -28.70
CA GLU A 703 -42.86 -3.11 -28.08
C GLU A 703 -41.31 -3.03 -28.03
N SER A 704 -40.67 -2.56 -29.10
CA SER A 704 -39.22 -2.35 -29.22
C SER A 704 -38.83 -0.92 -29.62
N ALA A 705 -39.79 0.01 -29.58
CA ALA A 705 -39.62 1.41 -29.97
C ALA A 705 -39.58 2.32 -28.74
N TYR A 706 -38.51 3.09 -28.60
CA TYR A 706 -38.29 4.00 -27.48
C TYR A 706 -37.86 5.39 -27.96
N GLN A 707 -38.14 6.40 -27.16
CA GLN A 707 -37.49 7.70 -27.25
C GLN A 707 -36.52 7.83 -26.07
N LEU A 708 -35.24 8.01 -26.37
CA LEU A 708 -34.23 8.39 -25.39
C LEU A 708 -34.22 9.91 -25.24
N ILE A 709 -34.31 10.39 -24.01
CA ILE A 709 -34.04 11.78 -23.63
C ILE A 709 -32.94 11.73 -22.57
N TRP A 710 -31.74 12.17 -22.92
CA TRP A 710 -30.61 12.24 -22.00
C TRP A 710 -30.24 13.70 -21.74
N THR A 711 -30.52 14.16 -20.53
CA THR A 711 -30.24 15.52 -20.06
C THR A 711 -29.08 15.48 -19.08
N ARG A 712 -28.12 16.39 -19.19
CA ARG A 712 -26.93 16.41 -18.32
C ARG A 712 -26.32 17.80 -18.23
N HIS A 713 -25.51 18.02 -17.20
CA HIS A 713 -24.70 19.23 -17.11
C HIS A 713 -23.38 19.07 -17.88
N HIS A 714 -22.98 20.08 -18.65
CA HIS A 714 -21.77 20.06 -19.49
C HIS A 714 -20.47 19.92 -18.68
N ILE A 715 -20.50 20.34 -17.40
CA ILE A 715 -19.36 20.19 -16.47
C ILE A 715 -18.84 18.75 -16.33
N LEU A 716 -19.69 17.76 -16.63
CA LEU A 716 -19.32 16.34 -16.57
C LEU A 716 -18.53 15.88 -17.80
N LEU A 717 -18.90 16.35 -19.00
CA LEU A 717 -18.53 15.72 -20.26
C LEU A 717 -18.43 16.75 -21.38
N ASP A 718 -17.38 16.62 -22.19
CA ASP A 718 -17.25 17.31 -23.47
C ASP A 718 -17.85 16.52 -24.64
N GLY A 719 -17.78 17.07 -25.86
CA GLY A 719 -18.30 16.42 -27.07
C GLY A 719 -17.59 15.11 -27.42
N TRP A 720 -16.29 14.99 -27.14
CA TRP A 720 -15.50 13.78 -27.45
C TRP A 720 -15.81 12.66 -26.46
N ALA A 721 -15.84 12.97 -25.17
CA ALA A 721 -16.22 12.05 -24.09
C ALA A 721 -17.64 11.55 -24.27
N THR A 722 -18.55 12.40 -24.77
CA THR A 722 -19.93 12.02 -25.07
C THR A 722 -20.03 10.89 -26.08
N ALA A 723 -19.33 11.02 -27.21
CA ALA A 723 -19.37 10.01 -28.27
C ALA A 723 -18.83 8.67 -27.77
N ARG A 724 -17.72 8.71 -27.02
CA ARG A 724 -17.11 7.52 -26.40
C ARG A 724 -18.01 6.85 -25.36
N LEU A 725 -18.67 7.65 -24.52
CA LEU A 725 -19.60 7.12 -23.52
C LEU A 725 -20.77 6.38 -24.18
N ILE A 726 -21.35 6.95 -25.24
CA ILE A 726 -22.43 6.30 -25.99
C ILE A 726 -21.94 5.00 -26.65
N GLU A 727 -20.75 5.01 -27.26
CA GLU A 727 -20.12 3.80 -27.80
C GLU A 727 -19.99 2.73 -26.71
N GLU A 728 -19.53 3.10 -25.52
CA GLU A 728 -19.36 2.20 -24.38
C GLU A 728 -20.68 1.60 -23.89
N VAL A 729 -21.74 2.42 -23.78
CA VAL A 729 -23.08 1.95 -23.46
C VAL A 729 -23.54 0.92 -24.49
N LEU A 730 -23.28 1.15 -25.79
CA LEU A 730 -23.66 0.21 -26.85
C LEU A 730 -22.84 -1.09 -26.81
N LEU A 731 -21.56 -1.02 -26.43
CA LEU A 731 -20.72 -2.20 -26.23
C LEU A 731 -21.27 -3.06 -25.08
N HIS A 732 -21.50 -2.46 -23.90
CA HIS A 732 -22.10 -3.14 -22.76
C HIS A 732 -23.49 -3.67 -23.11
N TYR A 733 -24.30 -2.90 -23.83
CA TYR A 733 -25.59 -3.37 -24.34
C TYR A 733 -25.40 -4.62 -25.20
N ARG A 734 -24.39 -4.72 -26.06
CA ARG A 734 -24.11 -5.93 -26.85
C ARG A 734 -23.50 -7.09 -26.06
N GLY A 735 -23.22 -6.92 -24.76
CA GLY A 735 -22.50 -7.89 -23.94
C GLY A 735 -21.01 -7.94 -24.27
N GLN A 736 -20.46 -6.86 -24.84
CA GLN A 736 -19.05 -6.71 -25.16
C GLN A 736 -18.38 -5.84 -24.09
N THR A 737 -17.15 -6.18 -23.74
CA THR A 737 -16.35 -5.40 -22.79
C THR A 737 -15.59 -4.31 -23.55
N PRO A 738 -15.64 -3.05 -23.09
CA PRO A 738 -14.83 -1.98 -23.67
C PRO A 738 -13.34 -2.31 -23.58
N ALA A 739 -12.55 -1.88 -24.57
CA ALA A 739 -11.09 -1.93 -24.44
C ALA A 739 -10.66 -1.11 -23.22
N ALA A 740 -9.77 -1.67 -22.39
CA ALA A 740 -9.36 -1.04 -21.14
C ALA A 740 -8.87 0.40 -21.38
N GLY A 741 -9.54 1.37 -20.77
CA GLY A 741 -9.15 2.78 -20.83
C GLY A 741 -7.82 3.01 -20.11
N ALA A 742 -6.86 3.64 -20.80
CA ALA A 742 -5.50 3.83 -20.29
C ALA A 742 -5.41 4.75 -19.06
N SER A 743 -6.34 5.69 -18.84
CA SER A 743 -6.24 6.73 -17.80
C SER A 743 -7.60 7.18 -17.27
N ARG A 744 -7.69 7.46 -15.95
CA ARG A 744 -8.85 8.08 -15.29
C ARG A 744 -8.77 9.61 -15.37
N TYR A 745 -9.89 10.32 -15.24
CA TYR A 745 -9.89 11.79 -15.27
C TYR A 745 -9.03 12.43 -14.15
N ARG A 746 -8.95 11.79 -12.97
CA ARG A 746 -8.04 12.19 -11.89
C ARG A 746 -6.57 12.21 -12.32
N ASP A 747 -6.16 11.31 -13.22
CA ASP A 747 -4.77 11.19 -13.67
C ASP A 747 -4.41 12.38 -14.57
N TYR A 748 -5.37 12.85 -15.37
CA TYR A 748 -5.25 14.09 -16.13
C TYR A 748 -5.12 15.31 -15.22
N LEU A 749 -5.92 15.40 -14.15
CA LEU A 749 -5.82 16.52 -13.20
C LEU A 749 -4.51 16.51 -12.42
N ALA A 750 -4.02 15.32 -12.03
CA ALA A 750 -2.70 15.17 -11.43
C ALA A 750 -1.59 15.61 -12.39
N TRP A 751 -1.67 15.26 -13.68
CA TRP A 751 -0.75 15.74 -14.70
C TRP A 751 -0.82 17.26 -14.88
N LEU A 752 -2.04 17.82 -14.91
CA LEU A 752 -2.26 19.25 -15.08
C LEU A 752 -1.69 20.04 -13.90
N GLY A 753 -1.86 19.55 -12.66
CA GLY A 753 -1.32 20.17 -11.46
C GLY A 753 0.22 20.14 -11.37
N ARG A 754 0.89 19.29 -12.14
CA ARG A 754 2.37 19.27 -12.25
C ARG A 754 2.91 20.26 -13.29
N GLN A 755 2.06 20.91 -14.09
CA GLN A 755 2.52 21.86 -15.11
C GLN A 755 2.92 23.18 -14.47
N ASP A 756 3.92 23.85 -15.06
CA ASP A 756 4.37 25.17 -14.59
C ASP A 756 3.37 26.27 -15.01
N GLY A 757 2.60 26.73 -14.03
CA GLY A 757 1.63 27.81 -14.21
C GLY A 757 2.28 29.15 -14.59
N ALA A 758 3.48 29.45 -14.09
CA ALA A 758 4.18 30.69 -14.39
C ALA A 758 4.69 30.69 -15.84
N LEU A 759 5.22 29.56 -16.31
CA LEU A 759 5.63 29.38 -17.70
C LEU A 759 4.43 29.52 -18.64
N SER A 760 3.30 28.88 -18.30
CA SER A 760 2.05 29.00 -19.08
C SER A 760 1.54 30.44 -19.11
N GLN A 761 1.52 31.13 -17.96
CA GLN A 761 1.11 32.53 -17.89
C GLN A 761 2.04 33.42 -18.72
N GLN A 762 3.36 33.23 -18.63
CA GLN A 762 4.34 34.00 -19.41
C GLN A 762 4.12 33.83 -20.91
N PHE A 763 3.90 32.59 -21.36
CA PHE A 763 3.60 32.29 -22.76
C PHE A 763 2.36 33.05 -23.24
N TRP A 764 1.22 32.92 -22.53
CA TRP A 764 -0.03 33.60 -22.94
C TRP A 764 0.05 35.12 -22.84
N SER A 765 0.76 35.65 -21.84
CA SER A 765 0.97 37.09 -21.68
C SER A 765 1.77 37.65 -22.86
N GLN A 766 2.74 36.89 -23.36
CA GLN A 766 3.50 37.26 -24.56
C GLN A 766 2.66 37.18 -25.83
N GLN A 767 1.81 36.17 -25.99
CA GLN A 767 0.92 36.05 -27.17
C GLN A 767 -0.16 37.13 -27.22
N LEU A 768 -0.60 37.62 -26.04
CA LEU A 768 -1.68 38.59 -25.92
C LEU A 768 -1.16 40.02 -25.68
N CYS A 769 0.15 40.27 -25.77
CA CYS A 769 0.73 41.56 -25.42
C CYS A 769 0.30 42.72 -26.34
N GLU A 770 -0.13 42.42 -27.57
CA GLU A 770 -0.66 43.41 -28.52
C GLU A 770 -2.13 43.78 -28.22
N LEU A 771 -2.82 43.02 -27.37
CA LEU A 771 -4.18 43.32 -26.95
C LEU A 771 -4.16 44.29 -25.77
N GLU A 772 -4.33 45.58 -26.07
CA GLU A 772 -4.36 46.65 -25.06
C GLU A 772 -5.63 46.62 -24.18
N GLN A 773 -6.70 45.96 -24.63
CA GLN A 773 -7.99 45.87 -23.96
C GLN A 773 -8.75 44.59 -24.35
N PRO A 774 -9.68 44.09 -23.50
CA PRO A 774 -10.55 42.98 -23.86
C PRO A 774 -11.36 43.30 -25.13
N THR A 775 -11.33 42.41 -26.13
CA THR A 775 -12.14 42.57 -27.33
C THR A 775 -13.60 42.20 -27.02
N LEU A 776 -14.47 43.20 -26.93
CA LEU A 776 -15.92 42.98 -26.82
C LEU A 776 -16.46 42.48 -28.17
N LEU A 777 -16.68 41.17 -28.27
CA LEU A 777 -17.29 40.51 -29.45
C LEU A 777 -18.67 41.08 -29.81
N ALA A 778 -19.37 41.66 -28.82
CA ALA A 778 -20.69 42.26 -28.99
C ALA A 778 -20.72 43.42 -30.00
N ASP A 779 -19.63 44.20 -30.12
CA ASP A 779 -19.56 45.34 -31.03
C ASP A 779 -19.17 44.92 -32.46
N ALA A 780 -18.63 43.70 -32.63
CA ALA A 780 -18.22 43.13 -33.92
C ALA A 780 -19.30 42.24 -34.56
N LEU A 781 -20.30 41.80 -33.78
CA LEU A 781 -21.45 41.05 -34.28
C LEU A 781 -22.50 42.06 -34.79
N PRO A 782 -22.96 41.97 -36.05
CA PRO A 782 -24.03 42.85 -36.53
C PRO A 782 -25.24 42.68 -35.61
N ALA A 783 -25.74 43.79 -35.07
CA ALA A 783 -26.93 43.81 -34.23
C ALA A 783 -28.07 43.09 -34.96
N VAL A 784 -28.42 41.89 -34.49
CA VAL A 784 -29.61 41.19 -34.97
C VAL A 784 -30.80 42.01 -34.47
N PRO A 785 -31.66 42.56 -35.35
CA PRO A 785 -32.77 43.38 -34.91
C PRO A 785 -33.64 42.58 -33.94
N ALA A 786 -33.96 43.18 -32.80
CA ALA A 786 -34.75 42.57 -31.74
C ALA A 786 -36.08 42.05 -32.31
N ARG A 787 -36.16 40.75 -32.55
CA ARG A 787 -37.43 40.05 -32.71
C ARG A 787 -37.84 39.56 -31.34
N SER A 788 -38.96 40.07 -30.83
CA SER A 788 -39.62 39.54 -29.64
C SER A 788 -40.10 38.11 -29.93
N GLY A 789 -39.38 37.12 -29.41
CA GLY A 789 -39.81 35.72 -29.45
C GLY A 789 -38.68 34.77 -29.08
N HIS A 790 -38.92 33.89 -28.11
CA HIS A 790 -38.10 32.70 -27.90
C HIS A 790 -38.30 31.77 -29.11
N GLY A 791 -37.22 31.43 -29.81
CA GLY A 791 -37.26 30.49 -30.92
C GLY A 791 -35.87 29.99 -31.27
N ASP A 792 -35.70 28.67 -31.26
CA ASP A 792 -34.49 27.98 -31.71
C ASP A 792 -34.28 28.18 -33.22
N LEU A 793 -33.10 28.66 -33.60
CA LEU A 793 -32.64 28.65 -34.99
C LEU A 793 -32.02 27.28 -35.28
N ARG A 794 -32.80 26.37 -35.86
CA ARG A 794 -32.24 25.20 -36.56
C ARG A 794 -31.59 25.68 -37.86
N LEU A 795 -30.27 25.57 -37.93
CA LEU A 795 -29.52 25.73 -39.17
C LEU A 795 -29.93 24.61 -40.13
N GLN A 796 -30.31 24.97 -41.36
CA GLN A 796 -30.61 24.03 -42.45
C GLN A 796 -29.34 23.36 -42.97
#